data_AF-A0A239HKW0-F1
#
_entry.id   AF-A0A239HKW0-F1
#
_cell.length_a   1.000
_cell.length_b   1.000
_cell.length_c   1.000
_cell.angle_alpha   90.00
_cell.angle_beta   90.00
_cell.angle_gamma   90.00
#
_symmetry.space_group_name_H-M   'P 1'
#
loop_
_entity.id
_entity.type
_entity.pdbx_description
1 polymer ?
#
loop_
_entity_poly.entity_id
_entity_poly.type
_entity_poly.pdbx_seq_one_letter_code
_entity_poly.pdbx_strand_id
1 'polypeptide(L)'
;MRLRALVAMAIVFSLAPAVPAFAGSPPAPAPSATPAPATTENPPAPAPPAEDPAAPPKLEAGLGVDTDGARVIVEVAAPAEAAPVAGEARLLPDAQVILEPPDTSFIVVQGTGESLTRLAEDPRVRSIRRDRAYFPTSLASGLQVIGADKAHGAGIRGEGQTIAIIDTGIDAGHPDLANKVVDQECFSVTDESEGAQSLCPNGDETDSESADAKTPACLDGGVNLCDHGTHVAGIAHAVAPDAGIVAIQVFSRINDCDEGGACLTAYESSLLLALDRVAELKNTIPGLVAVNLSLGGGLYEGACDAEPDLAAMKERVEVLRAKGVAVVAAAGNEGSPGAGAPGCLSGAVTVGATDDGDHVPYWSNYGSVLDLFAPGVDIDSAVPGGGHQVYSGTSMSTPHVTGAMALMAQKSPGAPDALLDLLKAAGRPIVYDGVSTPRLDLGVAIAGDTPDPAITQNPDPGDGSTPGDPDDDLAGDPSPEPSSGPSPVSDPPAPAPEPIPLPQVTVTVTVTATPATPAAAPVMCTRGTSKKTLTAAQWAVEITRGKGTLPDATLACYLGMTAKASKVFSELTRVSTLGTAYRVLKPAKKTARAGFESELLAAWLNWAHGGVNFTAKVGKTTTFRDALTSAEKKRLKGTPPSTTTLLLRKQVNTRHAI
;
A
#
# COMPACT_ATOMS: atom_id res chain seq x y z
N MET A 1 23.52 37.23 45.20
CA MET A 1 24.17 38.41 45.82
C MET A 1 25.65 38.44 45.42
N ARG A 2 26.06 39.32 44.48
CA ARG A 2 27.47 39.65 44.09
C ARG A 2 28.35 38.46 43.60
N LEU A 3 29.36 38.61 42.73
CA LEU A 3 30.11 39.78 42.24
C LEU A 3 30.54 39.58 40.75
N ARG A 4 31.04 40.63 40.08
CA ARG A 4 31.68 40.62 38.73
C ARG A 4 33.14 41.11 38.82
N ALA A 5 34.06 40.62 37.96
CA ALA A 5 35.28 41.30 37.45
C ALA A 5 36.07 40.37 36.50
N LEU A 6 37.11 40.81 35.76
CA LEU A 6 37.14 41.72 34.58
C LEU A 6 38.57 41.74 33.95
N VAL A 7 38.66 41.71 32.61
CA VAL A 7 39.73 42.27 31.71
C VAL A 7 41.21 41.84 31.84
N ALA A 8 41.79 41.44 30.69
CA ALA A 8 43.23 41.43 30.35
C ALA A 8 43.40 41.66 28.82
N MET A 9 44.61 41.96 28.31
CA MET A 9 44.83 42.42 26.90
C MET A 9 46.28 42.25 26.38
N ALA A 10 46.48 42.44 25.06
CA ALA A 10 47.73 42.63 24.28
C ALA A 10 48.50 41.36 23.79
N ILE A 11 49.34 41.33 22.72
CA ILE A 11 49.47 41.96 21.35
C ILE A 11 50.97 41.86 20.88
N VAL A 12 51.24 42.04 19.56
CA VAL A 12 52.53 41.95 18.79
C VAL A 12 52.80 40.56 18.16
N PHE A 13 52.96 40.30 16.84
CA PHE A 13 52.92 41.05 15.55
C PHE A 13 54.26 41.42 14.83
N SER A 14 54.69 40.61 13.85
CA SER A 14 55.75 40.87 12.82
C SER A 14 55.84 39.69 11.81
N LEU A 15 56.35 39.76 10.56
CA LEU A 15 56.36 40.73 9.44
C LEU A 15 56.96 40.01 8.18
N ALA A 16 56.63 40.41 6.94
CA ALA A 16 57.08 39.77 5.66
C ALA A 16 58.20 40.58 4.92
N PRO A 17 58.76 40.19 3.73
CA PRO A 17 58.10 40.06 2.39
C PRO A 17 58.48 38.72 1.66
N ALA A 18 58.61 38.46 0.33
CA ALA A 18 58.65 39.23 -0.94
C ALA A 18 58.30 38.37 -2.22
N VAL A 19 58.31 38.98 -3.42
CA VAL A 19 57.96 38.47 -4.80
C VAL A 19 58.76 39.34 -5.85
N PRO A 20 58.92 39.12 -7.20
CA PRO A 20 58.26 38.26 -8.22
C PRO A 20 59.28 37.50 -9.17
N ALA A 21 59.21 37.27 -10.51
CA ALA A 21 58.33 37.65 -11.66
C ALA A 21 58.52 36.82 -12.99
N PHE A 22 57.41 36.56 -13.70
CA PHE A 22 57.10 36.60 -15.17
C PHE A 22 57.86 35.88 -16.35
N ALA A 23 57.05 35.66 -17.42
CA ALA A 23 57.33 35.35 -18.86
C ALA A 23 57.71 33.90 -19.26
N GLY A 24 57.35 33.35 -20.45
CA GLY A 24 56.47 33.81 -21.56
C GLY A 24 56.46 32.85 -22.79
N SER A 25 55.44 32.93 -23.67
CA SER A 25 55.28 32.19 -24.97
C SER A 25 55.52 33.14 -26.18
N PRO A 26 55.46 32.79 -27.50
CA PRO A 26 55.00 31.59 -28.26
C PRO A 26 56.09 31.14 -29.33
N PRO A 27 55.86 30.70 -30.61
CA PRO A 27 54.69 30.21 -31.39
C PRO A 27 54.96 28.90 -32.21
N ALA A 28 54.08 28.59 -33.19
CA ALA A 28 54.16 27.43 -34.10
C ALA A 28 54.02 27.81 -35.59
N PRO A 29 54.35 26.89 -36.54
CA PRO A 29 53.75 26.86 -37.89
C PRO A 29 53.25 25.46 -38.33
N ALA A 30 52.55 25.39 -39.47
CA ALA A 30 52.01 24.17 -40.13
C ALA A 30 52.17 24.30 -41.67
N PRO A 31 51.35 23.71 -42.58
CA PRO A 31 50.81 22.35 -42.73
C PRO A 31 51.16 21.70 -44.11
N SER A 32 50.78 20.44 -44.39
CA SER A 32 50.53 19.81 -45.73
C SER A 32 50.40 18.27 -45.59
N ALA A 33 49.72 17.47 -46.43
CA ALA A 33 48.66 17.68 -47.46
C ALA A 33 48.03 16.30 -47.81
N THR A 34 46.94 16.24 -48.60
CA THR A 34 46.26 14.98 -48.99
C THR A 34 45.87 14.99 -50.48
N PRO A 35 45.98 13.84 -51.18
CA PRO A 35 44.83 13.33 -51.95
C PRO A 35 44.71 11.79 -51.98
N ALA A 36 43.55 11.29 -52.43
CA ALA A 36 43.20 9.87 -52.70
C ALA A 36 43.02 9.66 -54.24
N PRO A 37 42.33 8.63 -54.81
CA PRO A 37 41.80 7.35 -54.27
C PRO A 37 42.07 6.11 -55.18
N ALA A 38 41.64 4.89 -54.80
CA ALA A 38 41.10 3.84 -55.71
C ALA A 38 40.54 2.59 -54.98
N THR A 39 39.40 2.11 -55.48
CA THR A 39 38.51 1.00 -55.09
C THR A 39 39.07 -0.45 -55.08
N THR A 40 38.61 -1.27 -54.12
CA THR A 40 38.23 -2.70 -54.28
C THR A 40 37.11 -3.07 -53.28
N GLU A 41 36.49 -4.25 -53.43
CA GLU A 41 35.15 -4.58 -52.89
C GLU A 41 35.08 -5.10 -51.44
N ASN A 42 33.87 -5.09 -50.87
CA ASN A 42 33.56 -5.37 -49.46
C ASN A 42 33.53 -6.87 -49.07
N PRO A 43 34.14 -7.26 -47.95
CA PRO A 43 33.64 -8.33 -47.07
C PRO A 43 32.39 -7.86 -46.29
N PRO A 44 31.57 -8.77 -45.72
CA PRO A 44 30.40 -8.38 -44.92
C PRO A 44 30.80 -7.63 -43.65
N ALA A 45 29.97 -6.65 -43.26
CA ALA A 45 30.17 -5.88 -42.04
C ALA A 45 30.08 -6.77 -40.78
N PRO A 46 30.83 -6.46 -39.71
CA PRO A 46 30.60 -7.08 -38.41
C PRO A 46 29.20 -6.69 -37.89
N ALA A 47 28.63 -7.54 -37.03
CA ALA A 47 27.39 -7.22 -36.33
C ALA A 47 27.53 -5.89 -35.55
N PRO A 48 26.46 -5.09 -35.42
CA PRO A 48 26.50 -3.89 -34.59
C PRO A 48 26.89 -4.25 -33.15
N PRO A 49 27.56 -3.33 -32.42
CA PRO A 49 27.73 -3.51 -30.98
C PRO A 49 26.35 -3.68 -30.33
N ALA A 50 26.26 -4.54 -29.31
CA ALA A 50 25.02 -4.72 -28.57
C ALA A 50 24.56 -3.37 -28.00
N GLU A 51 23.27 -3.06 -28.16
CA GLU A 51 22.67 -1.84 -27.64
C GLU A 51 22.78 -1.83 -26.10
N ASP A 52 23.05 -0.66 -25.53
CA ASP A 52 22.94 -0.44 -24.08
C ASP A 52 21.51 -0.81 -23.64
N PRO A 53 21.31 -1.48 -22.50
CA PRO A 53 19.97 -1.74 -21.99
C PRO A 53 19.27 -0.40 -21.73
N ALA A 54 18.34 -0.05 -22.60
CA ALA A 54 17.74 1.28 -22.65
C ALA A 54 17.16 1.68 -21.28
N ALA A 55 17.41 2.92 -20.90
CA ALA A 55 16.78 3.50 -19.72
C ALA A 55 15.23 3.42 -19.86
N PRO A 56 14.49 3.20 -18.77
CA PRO A 56 13.03 3.18 -18.83
C PRO A 56 12.50 4.49 -19.44
N PRO A 57 11.42 4.44 -20.23
CA PRO A 57 10.90 5.62 -20.90
C PRO A 57 10.49 6.66 -19.85
N LYS A 58 11.13 7.83 -19.91
CA LYS A 58 10.84 8.94 -18.99
C LYS A 58 9.43 9.51 -19.19
N LEU A 59 8.81 9.28 -20.34
CA LEU A 59 7.49 9.79 -20.69
C LEU A 59 6.43 8.71 -20.48
N GLU A 60 5.37 9.02 -19.72
CA GLU A 60 4.24 8.13 -19.47
C GLU A 60 3.60 7.65 -20.79
N ALA A 61 3.18 6.38 -20.81
CA ALA A 61 2.59 5.76 -21.98
C ALA A 61 1.38 6.56 -22.51
N GLY A 62 1.39 6.84 -23.81
CA GLY A 62 0.35 7.60 -24.50
C GLY A 62 0.43 9.13 -24.35
N LEU A 63 1.43 9.71 -23.68
CA LEU A 63 1.66 11.17 -23.76
C LEU A 63 2.37 11.58 -25.06
N GLY A 64 3.31 10.77 -25.56
CA GLY A 64 4.08 11.04 -26.79
C GLY A 64 3.34 10.76 -28.10
N VAL A 65 2.01 10.67 -28.06
CA VAL A 65 1.12 10.51 -29.23
C VAL A 65 0.18 11.71 -29.23
N ASP A 66 -0.12 12.30 -30.40
CA ASP A 66 -0.79 13.62 -30.56
C ASP A 66 -1.82 13.94 -29.45
N THR A 67 -1.36 14.73 -28.48
CA THR A 67 -2.14 15.23 -27.36
C THR A 67 -2.20 16.75 -27.47
N ASP A 68 -3.39 17.32 -27.59
CA ASP A 68 -3.59 18.77 -27.58
C ASP A 68 -3.45 19.30 -26.15
N GLY A 69 -2.25 19.74 -25.79
CA GLY A 69 -1.97 20.47 -24.54
C GLY A 69 -2.25 19.66 -23.27
N ALA A 70 -1.66 18.47 -23.14
CA ALA A 70 -1.74 17.66 -21.93
C ALA A 70 -1.01 18.32 -20.75
N ARG A 71 -1.66 18.36 -19.57
CA ARG A 71 -1.06 18.87 -18.33
C ARG A 71 -0.31 17.75 -17.61
N VAL A 72 0.96 18.00 -17.26
CA VAL A 72 1.90 16.99 -16.76
C VAL A 72 2.80 17.52 -15.64
N ILE A 73 3.13 16.64 -14.71
CA ILE A 73 4.23 16.79 -13.75
C ILE A 73 5.51 16.36 -14.46
N VAL A 74 6.52 17.22 -14.44
CA VAL A 74 7.88 16.97 -14.95
C VAL A 74 8.83 16.92 -13.75
N GLU A 75 9.29 15.73 -13.40
CA GLU A 75 10.21 15.51 -12.27
C GLU A 75 11.66 15.61 -12.73
N VAL A 76 12.50 16.26 -11.92
CA VAL A 76 13.91 16.54 -12.23
C VAL A 76 14.88 15.84 -11.29
N ALA A 77 16.17 15.80 -11.61
CA ALA A 77 17.14 15.01 -10.86
C ALA A 77 17.53 15.62 -9.51
N ALA A 78 17.39 16.94 -9.35
CA ALA A 78 17.47 17.66 -8.07
C ALA A 78 16.65 18.97 -8.08
N PRO A 79 16.25 19.54 -6.92
CA PRO A 79 15.48 20.79 -6.88
C PRO A 79 16.12 21.96 -7.63
N ALA A 80 17.45 22.07 -7.58
CA ALA A 80 18.23 23.10 -8.28
C ALA A 80 18.14 23.01 -9.82
N GLU A 81 17.56 21.94 -10.36
CA GLU A 81 17.37 21.72 -11.80
C GLU A 81 15.96 22.08 -12.28
N ALA A 82 15.01 22.30 -11.36
CA ALA A 82 13.61 22.60 -11.70
C ALA A 82 13.49 23.90 -12.51
N ALA A 83 14.10 24.99 -12.04
CA ALA A 83 14.12 26.27 -12.76
C ALA A 83 14.89 26.20 -14.10
N PRO A 84 16.07 25.55 -14.21
CA PRO A 84 16.70 25.26 -15.50
C PRO A 84 15.83 24.48 -16.50
N VAL A 85 15.13 23.42 -16.07
CA VAL A 85 14.24 22.62 -16.94
C VAL A 85 12.98 23.41 -17.32
N ALA A 86 12.44 24.21 -16.40
CA ALA A 86 11.39 25.18 -16.70
C ALA A 86 11.87 26.30 -17.65
N GLY A 87 13.18 26.51 -17.76
CA GLY A 87 13.80 27.32 -18.81
C GLY A 87 13.61 26.69 -20.19
N GLU A 88 14.02 25.42 -20.37
CA GLU A 88 13.87 24.71 -21.65
C GLU A 88 12.40 24.54 -22.04
N ALA A 89 11.53 24.20 -21.07
CA ALA A 89 10.10 24.02 -21.32
C ALA A 89 9.42 25.28 -21.87
N ARG A 90 9.93 26.48 -21.55
CA ARG A 90 9.46 27.77 -22.11
C ARG A 90 10.02 28.10 -23.50
N LEU A 91 10.96 27.30 -24.02
CA LEU A 91 11.55 27.43 -25.34
C LEU A 91 11.01 26.41 -26.35
N LEU A 92 10.21 25.45 -25.90
CA LEU A 92 9.53 24.46 -26.74
C LEU A 92 8.23 25.06 -27.31
N PRO A 93 7.87 24.75 -28.57
CA PRO A 93 6.58 25.14 -29.13
C PRO A 93 5.44 24.46 -28.36
N ASP A 94 4.34 25.19 -28.19
CA ASP A 94 3.09 24.71 -27.59
C ASP A 94 3.24 24.07 -26.20
N ALA A 95 4.28 24.48 -25.46
CA ALA A 95 4.54 24.15 -24.07
C ALA A 95 4.45 25.40 -23.17
N GLN A 96 3.81 25.26 -22.02
CA GLN A 96 3.62 26.30 -21.02
C GLN A 96 3.94 25.77 -19.63
N VAL A 97 4.89 26.38 -18.92
CA VAL A 97 5.10 26.11 -17.48
C VAL A 97 3.92 26.70 -16.70
N ILE A 98 3.15 25.84 -16.04
CA ILE A 98 1.96 26.19 -15.26
C ILE A 98 2.31 26.42 -13.78
N LEU A 99 3.24 25.63 -13.24
CA LEU A 99 3.70 25.74 -11.86
C LEU A 99 5.21 25.46 -11.77
N GLU A 100 5.93 26.32 -11.05
CA GLU A 100 7.35 26.16 -10.72
C GLU A 100 7.49 26.46 -9.21
N PRO A 101 7.30 25.45 -8.33
CA PRO A 101 7.38 25.67 -6.90
C PRO A 101 8.85 25.86 -6.47
N PRO A 102 9.12 26.68 -5.43
CA PRO A 102 10.47 26.83 -4.90
C PRO A 102 10.94 25.54 -4.19
N ASP A 103 12.22 25.21 -4.34
CA ASP A 103 12.92 24.11 -3.66
C ASP A 103 12.34 22.67 -3.87
N THR A 104 11.41 22.48 -4.83
CA THR A 104 10.86 21.17 -5.21
C THR A 104 11.61 20.50 -6.37
N SER A 105 11.60 19.16 -6.42
CA SER A 105 12.20 18.38 -7.53
C SER A 105 11.24 18.15 -8.72
N PHE A 106 10.26 19.03 -8.92
CA PHE A 106 9.32 18.95 -10.05
C PHE A 106 8.85 20.34 -10.48
N ILE A 107 8.28 20.40 -11.69
CA ILE A 107 7.49 21.51 -12.23
C ILE A 107 6.23 20.95 -12.89
N VAL A 108 5.21 21.78 -13.12
CA VAL A 108 4.05 21.42 -13.94
C VAL A 108 4.12 22.14 -15.27
N VAL A 109 4.00 21.39 -16.36
CA VAL A 109 3.97 21.86 -17.74
C VAL A 109 2.65 21.45 -18.38
N GLN A 110 2.08 22.30 -19.22
CA GLN A 110 1.05 21.90 -20.19
C GLN A 110 1.71 21.89 -21.56
N GLY A 111 1.63 20.79 -22.31
CA GLY A 111 2.37 20.64 -23.56
C GLY A 111 1.77 19.62 -24.52
N THR A 112 2.08 19.77 -25.80
CA THR A 112 1.76 18.77 -26.84
C THR A 112 2.68 17.55 -26.79
N GLY A 113 2.23 16.42 -27.35
CA GLY A 113 3.03 15.19 -27.41
C GLY A 113 4.44 15.36 -28.01
N GLU A 114 4.63 16.22 -29.01
CA GLU A 114 5.97 16.58 -29.53
C GLU A 114 6.79 17.31 -28.44
N SER A 115 6.23 18.36 -27.85
CA SER A 115 6.92 19.17 -26.83
C SER A 115 7.30 18.32 -25.59
N LEU A 116 6.43 17.43 -25.15
CA LEU A 116 6.69 16.55 -24.00
C LEU A 116 7.71 15.46 -24.32
N THR A 117 7.72 14.93 -25.54
CA THR A 117 8.77 14.01 -26.01
C THR A 117 10.13 14.71 -26.02
N ARG A 118 10.20 15.94 -26.55
CA ARG A 118 11.44 16.74 -26.55
C ARG A 118 11.89 17.18 -25.16
N LEU A 119 10.97 17.43 -24.23
CA LEU A 119 11.30 17.74 -22.84
C LEU A 119 11.85 16.50 -22.09
N ALA A 120 11.40 15.30 -22.45
CA ALA A 120 11.94 14.05 -21.92
C ALA A 120 13.41 13.79 -22.34
N GLU A 121 13.86 14.34 -23.47
CA GLU A 121 15.27 14.22 -23.92
C GLU A 121 16.26 14.90 -22.94
N ASP A 122 15.81 15.88 -22.15
CA ASP A 122 16.65 16.61 -21.20
C ASP A 122 17.25 15.66 -20.13
N PRO A 123 18.58 15.58 -19.97
CA PRO A 123 19.22 14.68 -18.99
C PRO A 123 18.86 14.99 -17.53
N ARG A 124 18.35 16.19 -17.22
CA ARG A 124 17.86 16.59 -15.90
C ARG A 124 16.47 16.01 -15.60
N VAL A 125 15.65 15.77 -16.62
CA VAL A 125 14.30 15.19 -16.47
C VAL A 125 14.40 13.70 -16.15
N ARG A 126 13.76 13.30 -15.05
CA ARG A 126 13.58 11.90 -14.61
C ARG A 126 12.30 11.29 -15.16
N SER A 127 11.18 12.00 -15.06
CA SER A 127 9.86 11.53 -15.47
C SER A 127 9.00 12.68 -15.99
N ILE A 128 8.05 12.35 -16.87
CA ILE A 128 6.96 13.20 -17.32
C ILE A 128 5.69 12.36 -17.27
N ARG A 129 4.78 12.72 -16.37
CA ARG A 129 3.53 11.98 -16.09
C ARG A 129 2.34 12.93 -16.01
N ARG A 130 1.13 12.45 -16.30
CA ARG A 130 -0.12 13.24 -16.24
C ARG A 130 -0.27 13.88 -14.86
N ASP A 131 -0.58 15.17 -14.83
CA ASP A 131 -0.95 15.87 -13.61
C ASP A 131 -2.42 15.54 -13.31
N ARG A 132 -2.63 14.47 -12.53
CA ARG A 132 -3.96 13.89 -12.28
C ARG A 132 -4.74 14.81 -11.33
N ALA A 133 -5.93 15.23 -11.76
CA ALA A 133 -6.87 15.91 -10.90
C ALA A 133 -7.61 14.87 -10.03
N TYR A 134 -7.47 15.00 -8.72
CA TYR A 134 -8.24 14.23 -7.74
C TYR A 134 -9.49 15.03 -7.35
N PHE A 135 -10.64 14.35 -7.34
CA PHE A 135 -11.91 14.89 -6.87
C PHE A 135 -12.44 13.92 -5.80
N PRO A 136 -13.06 14.40 -4.70
CA PRO A 136 -13.61 13.52 -3.70
C PRO A 136 -14.77 12.69 -4.29
N THR A 137 -14.62 11.38 -4.35
CA THR A 137 -15.65 10.43 -4.75
C THR A 137 -16.62 10.20 -3.60
N SER A 138 -17.82 10.75 -3.72
CA SER A 138 -18.93 10.45 -2.82
C SER A 138 -19.28 8.96 -2.86
N LEU A 139 -19.68 8.35 -1.75
CA LEU A 139 -20.15 6.96 -1.64
C LEU A 139 -21.09 6.53 -2.78
N ALA A 140 -21.92 7.45 -3.24
CA ALA A 140 -22.86 7.27 -4.34
C ALA A 140 -22.22 6.85 -5.69
N SER A 141 -20.93 7.10 -5.95
CA SER A 141 -20.26 6.63 -7.18
C SER A 141 -19.89 5.15 -7.06
N GLY A 142 -19.25 4.74 -5.97
CA GLY A 142 -19.00 3.33 -5.66
C GLY A 142 -20.28 2.47 -5.65
N LEU A 143 -21.38 3.01 -5.10
CA LEU A 143 -22.71 2.38 -5.17
C LEU A 143 -23.22 2.19 -6.62
N GLN A 144 -22.97 3.13 -7.52
CA GLN A 144 -23.35 3.03 -8.95
C GLN A 144 -22.45 2.04 -9.70
N VAL A 145 -21.14 2.03 -9.41
CA VAL A 145 -20.17 1.09 -10.01
C VAL A 145 -20.56 -0.35 -9.72
N ILE A 146 -20.96 -0.66 -8.48
CA ILE A 146 -21.47 -2.00 -8.13
C ILE A 146 -22.95 -2.21 -8.46
N GLY A 147 -23.69 -1.20 -8.94
CA GLY A 147 -25.11 -1.33 -9.27
C GLY A 147 -26.06 -1.47 -8.07
N ALA A 148 -25.69 -0.97 -6.89
CA ALA A 148 -26.56 -0.95 -5.72
C ALA A 148 -27.77 0.01 -5.90
N ASP A 149 -27.62 1.05 -6.71
CA ASP A 149 -28.72 1.92 -7.16
C ASP A 149 -29.83 1.12 -7.88
N LYS A 150 -29.44 0.20 -8.77
CA LYS A 150 -30.33 -0.72 -9.48
C LYS A 150 -31.02 -1.68 -8.52
N ALA A 151 -30.30 -2.16 -7.49
CA ALA A 151 -30.86 -2.97 -6.42
C ALA A 151 -31.98 -2.23 -5.68
N HIS A 152 -31.69 -1.00 -5.24
CA HIS A 152 -32.64 -0.17 -4.49
C HIS A 152 -33.86 0.20 -5.33
N GLY A 153 -33.64 0.51 -6.61
CA GLY A 153 -34.72 0.76 -7.58
C GLY A 153 -35.63 -0.45 -7.83
N ALA A 154 -35.12 -1.68 -7.64
CA ALA A 154 -35.89 -2.92 -7.67
C ALA A 154 -36.55 -3.27 -6.32
N GLY A 155 -36.41 -2.43 -5.28
CA GLY A 155 -36.90 -2.69 -3.92
C GLY A 155 -36.03 -3.67 -3.11
N ILE A 156 -34.85 -4.04 -3.63
CA ILE A 156 -33.89 -4.91 -2.95
C ILE A 156 -32.91 -3.99 -2.21
N ARG A 157 -33.11 -3.89 -0.89
CA ARG A 157 -32.50 -2.88 0.00
C ARG A 157 -31.96 -3.46 1.31
N GLY A 158 -32.05 -4.78 1.50
CA GLY A 158 -31.64 -5.50 2.71
C GLY A 158 -32.77 -5.79 3.70
N GLU A 159 -34.03 -5.59 3.29
CA GLU A 159 -35.19 -5.75 4.18
C GLU A 159 -35.24 -7.14 4.83
N GLY A 160 -35.47 -7.15 6.14
CA GLY A 160 -35.53 -8.38 6.93
C GLY A 160 -34.17 -9.09 7.13
N GLN A 161 -33.07 -8.50 6.67
CA GLN A 161 -31.72 -9.00 6.89
C GLN A 161 -31.01 -8.20 8.00
N THR A 162 -29.90 -8.74 8.47
CA THR A 162 -28.97 -8.08 9.40
C THR A 162 -27.55 -8.49 9.05
N ILE A 163 -26.61 -7.58 9.28
CA ILE A 163 -25.18 -7.83 9.12
C ILE A 163 -24.46 -7.50 10.43
N ALA A 164 -23.37 -8.20 10.73
CA ALA A 164 -22.49 -7.86 11.84
C ALA A 164 -21.25 -7.12 11.32
N ILE A 165 -20.79 -6.10 12.06
CA ILE A 165 -19.55 -5.38 11.80
C ILE A 165 -18.65 -5.62 13.02
N ILE A 166 -17.57 -6.38 12.83
CA ILE A 166 -16.54 -6.63 13.85
C ILE A 166 -15.37 -5.69 13.56
N ASP A 167 -15.23 -4.63 14.35
CA ASP A 167 -14.31 -3.52 14.07
C ASP A 167 -13.93 -2.72 15.34
N THR A 168 -13.50 -1.47 15.17
CA THR A 168 -13.04 -0.53 16.21
C THR A 168 -14.16 0.08 17.07
N GLY A 169 -15.42 -0.08 16.66
CA GLY A 169 -16.63 0.48 17.31
C GLY A 169 -17.54 1.18 16.29
N ILE A 170 -18.76 1.55 16.69
CA ILE A 170 -19.71 2.28 15.82
C ILE A 170 -20.38 3.41 16.60
N ASP A 171 -20.38 4.63 16.03
CA ASP A 171 -21.28 5.70 16.45
C ASP A 171 -22.72 5.40 16.01
N ALA A 172 -23.45 4.65 16.83
CA ALA A 172 -24.87 4.35 16.60
C ALA A 172 -25.81 5.57 16.70
N GLY A 173 -25.28 6.74 17.10
CA GLY A 173 -25.96 8.03 17.07
C GLY A 173 -25.68 8.85 15.82
N HIS A 174 -24.82 8.37 14.92
CA HIS A 174 -24.56 9.01 13.62
C HIS A 174 -25.87 9.12 12.81
N PRO A 175 -26.19 10.25 12.15
CA PRO A 175 -27.46 10.43 11.44
C PRO A 175 -27.81 9.30 10.48
N ASP A 176 -26.83 8.82 9.72
CA ASP A 176 -27.00 7.74 8.72
C ASP A 176 -27.21 6.36 9.38
N LEU A 177 -26.64 6.13 10.56
CA LEU A 177 -26.71 4.84 11.29
C LEU A 177 -27.80 4.83 12.37
N ALA A 178 -28.50 5.94 12.56
CA ALA A 178 -29.49 6.12 13.61
C ALA A 178 -30.62 5.10 13.49
N ASN A 179 -30.82 4.29 14.54
CA ASN A 179 -31.77 3.18 14.60
C ASN A 179 -31.45 2.00 13.64
N LYS A 180 -30.24 1.93 13.07
CA LYS A 180 -29.78 0.77 12.27
C LYS A 180 -29.09 -0.29 13.11
N VAL A 181 -28.43 0.11 14.21
CA VAL A 181 -27.78 -0.83 15.12
C VAL A 181 -28.82 -1.52 16.01
N VAL A 182 -28.88 -2.85 15.98
CA VAL A 182 -29.90 -3.69 16.64
C VAL A 182 -29.39 -4.51 17.83
N ASP A 183 -28.08 -4.73 17.93
CA ASP A 183 -27.37 -5.37 19.05
C ASP A 183 -25.94 -4.80 19.10
N GLN A 184 -25.31 -4.72 20.29
CA GLN A 184 -23.97 -4.18 20.48
C GLN A 184 -23.19 -4.99 21.50
N GLU A 185 -21.88 -5.18 21.28
CA GLU A 185 -20.97 -5.74 22.27
C GLU A 185 -19.51 -5.28 22.08
N CYS A 186 -18.70 -5.35 23.13
CA CYS A 186 -17.27 -5.05 23.10
C CYS A 186 -16.44 -6.17 23.71
N PHE A 187 -15.29 -6.46 23.11
CA PHE A 187 -14.26 -7.40 23.58
C PHE A 187 -12.87 -6.75 23.40
N SER A 188 -12.35 -6.06 24.43
CA SER A 188 -11.12 -5.26 24.31
C SER A 188 -10.12 -5.60 25.43
N VAL A 189 -8.98 -6.17 25.05
CA VAL A 189 -7.96 -6.71 25.95
C VAL A 189 -7.25 -5.60 26.73
N THR A 190 -6.96 -5.85 28.01
CA THR A 190 -6.09 -5.00 28.83
C THR A 190 -4.86 -5.77 29.30
N ASP A 191 -3.69 -5.45 28.74
CA ASP A 191 -2.40 -6.08 29.07
C ASP A 191 -1.34 -5.02 29.41
N GLU A 192 -0.98 -4.90 30.69
CA GLU A 192 0.04 -3.97 31.18
C GLU A 192 1.44 -4.21 30.59
N SER A 193 1.73 -5.41 30.09
CA SER A 193 3.04 -5.80 29.57
C SER A 193 3.22 -5.46 28.09
N GLU A 194 2.14 -5.41 27.32
CA GLU A 194 2.09 -4.89 25.95
C GLU A 194 1.66 -3.42 25.88
N GLY A 195 1.13 -2.87 26.98
CA GLY A 195 0.61 -1.50 27.06
C GLY A 195 -0.80 -1.33 26.52
N ALA A 196 -1.54 -2.45 26.39
CA ALA A 196 -2.90 -2.50 25.88
C ALA A 196 -3.92 -2.08 26.94
N GLN A 197 -4.91 -1.30 26.51
CA GLN A 197 -6.00 -0.78 27.32
C GLN A 197 -7.33 -1.02 26.62
N SER A 198 -8.34 -1.43 27.38
CA SER A 198 -9.71 -1.58 26.87
C SER A 198 -10.25 -0.28 26.28
N LEU A 199 -10.92 -0.41 25.14
CA LEU A 199 -11.75 0.63 24.52
C LEU A 199 -13.23 0.55 24.91
N CYS A 200 -13.64 -0.47 25.68
CA CYS A 200 -15.05 -0.71 26.00
C CYS A 200 -15.65 0.43 26.85
N PRO A 201 -16.90 0.86 26.61
CA PRO A 201 -17.49 2.04 27.27
C PRO A 201 -17.58 1.96 28.79
N ASN A 202 -17.75 0.76 29.36
CA ASN A 202 -17.69 0.51 30.81
C ASN A 202 -16.28 0.56 31.43
N GLY A 203 -15.21 0.43 30.61
CA GLY A 203 -13.81 0.35 31.05
C GLY A 203 -13.31 -1.03 31.49
N ASP A 204 -14.14 -2.07 31.41
CA ASP A 204 -13.75 -3.47 31.61
C ASP A 204 -13.30 -4.10 30.26
N GLU A 205 -12.80 -5.35 30.26
CA GLU A 205 -12.40 -6.02 29.00
C GLU A 205 -13.60 -6.43 28.11
N THR A 206 -14.83 -6.33 28.62
CA THR A 206 -16.06 -6.72 27.91
C THR A 206 -17.22 -5.80 28.27
N ASP A 207 -18.00 -5.37 27.28
CA ASP A 207 -19.25 -4.61 27.48
C ASP A 207 -20.36 -5.17 26.60
N SER A 208 -21.34 -5.85 27.19
CA SER A 208 -22.47 -6.48 26.48
C SER A 208 -23.65 -5.56 26.25
N GLU A 209 -23.53 -4.26 26.51
CA GLU A 209 -24.56 -3.25 26.26
C GLU A 209 -24.11 -2.17 25.26
N SER A 210 -22.81 -2.06 24.94
CA SER A 210 -22.32 -1.01 24.02
C SER A 210 -21.02 -1.30 23.26
N ALA A 211 -20.95 -0.74 22.04
CA ALA A 211 -19.80 -0.73 21.13
C ALA A 211 -19.47 0.68 20.62
N ASP A 212 -19.77 1.74 21.40
CA ASP A 212 -19.68 3.14 20.97
C ASP A 212 -18.25 3.58 20.60
N ALA A 213 -18.06 4.07 19.38
CA ALA A 213 -16.80 4.63 18.89
C ALA A 213 -16.41 6.00 19.52
N LYS A 214 -17.24 6.58 20.38
CA LYS A 214 -17.02 7.91 20.99
C LYS A 214 -16.53 7.86 22.45
N THR A 215 -16.05 6.72 22.94
CA THR A 215 -15.52 6.67 24.31
C THR A 215 -14.33 7.61 24.48
N PRO A 216 -14.07 8.14 25.70
CA PRO A 216 -12.85 8.90 25.96
C PRO A 216 -11.55 8.11 25.70
N ALA A 217 -11.61 6.77 25.71
CA ALA A 217 -10.48 5.91 25.38
C ALA A 217 -10.15 5.93 23.88
N CYS A 218 -11.15 6.10 23.01
CA CYS A 218 -10.98 6.25 21.56
C CYS A 218 -10.35 7.58 21.13
N LEU A 219 -10.24 8.58 22.00
CA LEU A 219 -9.75 9.91 21.64
C LEU A 219 -8.25 10.10 21.99
N ASP A 220 -7.43 10.52 21.03
CA ASP A 220 -6.05 10.96 21.29
C ASP A 220 -5.73 12.26 20.52
N GLY A 221 -5.08 13.22 21.18
CA GLY A 221 -4.79 14.56 20.62
C GLY A 221 -6.01 15.45 20.30
N GLY A 222 -7.21 14.88 20.15
CA GLY A 222 -8.40 15.49 19.54
C GLY A 222 -8.93 14.71 18.34
N VAL A 223 -8.15 13.75 17.82
CA VAL A 223 -8.53 12.75 16.81
C VAL A 223 -9.28 11.60 17.47
N ASN A 224 -10.14 10.91 16.72
CA ASN A 224 -10.81 9.69 17.16
C ASN A 224 -10.22 8.46 16.45
N LEU A 225 -9.53 7.60 17.19
CA LEU A 225 -8.85 6.40 16.71
C LEU A 225 -9.83 5.26 16.34
N CYS A 226 -11.10 5.36 16.73
CA CYS A 226 -12.13 4.32 16.56
C CYS A 226 -13.11 4.64 15.42
N ASP A 227 -12.75 5.52 14.50
CA ASP A 227 -13.64 6.01 13.44
C ASP A 227 -13.85 5.00 12.30
N HIS A 228 -12.83 4.21 11.98
CA HIS A 228 -12.81 3.17 10.96
C HIS A 228 -14.06 2.26 10.98
N GLY A 229 -14.51 1.81 12.15
CA GLY A 229 -15.68 0.93 12.26
C GLY A 229 -17.01 1.61 11.95
N THR A 230 -17.09 2.93 12.22
CA THR A 230 -18.24 3.76 11.81
C THR A 230 -18.24 3.98 10.29
N HIS A 231 -17.06 4.14 9.69
CA HIS A 231 -16.88 4.29 8.24
C HIS A 231 -17.26 3.02 7.47
N VAL A 232 -16.74 1.88 7.93
CA VAL A 232 -17.09 0.53 7.45
C VAL A 232 -18.60 0.27 7.57
N ALA A 233 -19.22 0.64 8.70
CA ALA A 233 -20.66 0.51 8.91
C ALA A 233 -21.48 1.43 7.98
N GLY A 234 -21.00 2.66 7.72
CA GLY A 234 -21.60 3.60 6.79
C GLY A 234 -21.66 3.05 5.36
N ILE A 235 -20.58 2.45 4.88
CA ILE A 235 -20.53 1.81 3.55
C ILE A 235 -21.50 0.62 3.49
N ALA A 236 -21.48 -0.27 4.50
CA ALA A 236 -22.34 -1.44 4.51
C ALA A 236 -23.83 -1.06 4.60
N HIS A 237 -24.15 -0.02 5.38
CA HIS A 237 -25.47 0.58 5.43
C HIS A 237 -25.88 1.18 4.07
N ALA A 238 -25.00 1.93 3.41
CA ALA A 238 -25.33 2.56 2.13
C ALA A 238 -25.62 1.54 1.02
N VAL A 239 -24.97 0.37 1.05
CA VAL A 239 -25.32 -0.76 0.16
C VAL A 239 -26.63 -1.43 0.57
N ALA A 240 -26.83 -1.73 1.86
CA ALA A 240 -28.02 -2.41 2.38
C ALA A 240 -28.83 -1.54 3.37
N PRO A 241 -29.48 -0.45 2.89
CA PRO A 241 -30.02 0.59 3.76
C PRO A 241 -31.21 0.16 4.64
N ASP A 242 -31.88 -0.94 4.32
CA ASP A 242 -33.01 -1.46 5.10
C ASP A 242 -32.65 -2.72 5.91
N ALA A 243 -31.36 -3.09 5.97
CA ALA A 243 -30.83 -4.10 6.87
C ALA A 243 -30.52 -3.53 8.28
N GLY A 244 -30.56 -4.40 9.29
CA GLY A 244 -30.03 -4.11 10.62
C GLY A 244 -28.50 -4.31 10.71
N ILE A 245 -27.89 -3.72 11.73
CA ILE A 245 -26.45 -3.83 12.03
C ILE A 245 -26.25 -4.37 13.45
N VAL A 246 -25.40 -5.38 13.62
CA VAL A 246 -24.81 -5.75 14.92
C VAL A 246 -23.44 -5.09 14.99
N ALA A 247 -23.19 -4.29 16.02
CA ALA A 247 -21.90 -3.63 16.21
C ALA A 247 -21.05 -4.42 17.23
N ILE A 248 -19.86 -4.89 16.85
CA ILE A 248 -18.94 -5.54 17.78
C ILE A 248 -17.57 -4.86 17.77
N GLN A 249 -17.17 -4.36 18.93
CA GLN A 249 -15.88 -3.74 19.17
C GLN A 249 -14.85 -4.84 19.52
N VAL A 250 -13.69 -4.88 18.84
CA VAL A 250 -12.63 -5.88 19.09
C VAL A 250 -11.21 -5.32 19.22
N PHE A 251 -11.04 -4.00 19.10
CA PHE A 251 -9.73 -3.35 19.15
C PHE A 251 -9.41 -2.86 20.55
N SER A 252 -8.14 -2.91 20.93
CA SER A 252 -7.60 -2.38 22.18
C SER A 252 -6.61 -1.26 21.86
N ARG A 253 -6.48 -0.27 22.74
CA ARG A 253 -5.59 0.88 22.54
C ARG A 253 -4.19 0.61 23.10
N ILE A 254 -3.17 0.76 22.27
CA ILE A 254 -1.75 0.76 22.65
C ILE A 254 -1.27 2.22 22.69
N ASN A 255 -0.54 2.66 23.72
CA ASN A 255 -0.16 4.07 23.90
C ASN A 255 1.31 4.43 23.59
N ASP A 256 2.14 3.47 23.16
CA ASP A 256 3.55 3.67 22.79
C ASP A 256 3.87 2.84 21.54
N CYS A 257 3.20 3.15 20.43
CA CYS A 257 3.38 2.46 19.16
C CYS A 257 4.71 2.84 18.48
N ASP A 258 5.29 1.96 17.65
CA ASP A 258 6.66 2.09 17.09
C ASP A 258 6.92 3.41 16.31
N GLU A 259 5.87 4.08 15.83
CA GLU A 259 5.97 5.36 15.10
C GLU A 259 5.80 6.60 16.03
N GLY A 260 5.22 6.38 17.22
CA GLY A 260 4.92 7.38 18.26
C GLY A 260 3.43 7.74 18.32
N GLY A 261 2.89 7.93 19.53
CA GLY A 261 1.46 8.15 19.76
C GLY A 261 0.70 6.86 20.07
N ALA A 262 -0.63 6.98 20.22
CA ALA A 262 -1.50 5.83 20.43
C ALA A 262 -1.98 5.23 19.09
N CYS A 263 -2.13 3.91 19.05
CA CYS A 263 -2.68 3.17 17.91
C CYS A 263 -3.52 1.99 18.40
N LEU A 264 -4.33 1.41 17.52
CA LEU A 264 -5.24 0.32 17.88
C LEU A 264 -4.72 -1.05 17.43
N THR A 265 -5.09 -2.10 18.16
CA THR A 265 -4.77 -3.50 17.84
C THR A 265 -5.93 -4.42 18.19
N ALA A 266 -6.42 -5.19 17.21
CA ALA A 266 -7.38 -6.27 17.45
C ALA A 266 -6.63 -7.54 17.87
N TYR A 267 -6.99 -8.09 19.02
CA TYR A 267 -6.41 -9.34 19.54
C TYR A 267 -7.18 -10.55 19.01
N GLU A 268 -6.50 -11.67 18.75
CA GLU A 268 -7.18 -12.89 18.27
C GLU A 268 -8.21 -13.40 19.27
N SER A 269 -7.97 -13.26 20.59
CA SER A 269 -8.96 -13.54 21.64
C SER A 269 -10.26 -12.75 21.45
N SER A 270 -10.18 -11.45 21.19
CA SER A 270 -11.33 -10.59 20.91
C SER A 270 -12.08 -11.01 19.64
N LEU A 271 -11.34 -11.36 18.57
CA LEU A 271 -11.93 -11.83 17.32
C LEU A 271 -12.64 -13.18 17.50
N LEU A 272 -12.05 -14.12 18.24
CA LEU A 272 -12.68 -15.43 18.53
C LEU A 272 -13.97 -15.26 19.35
N LEU A 273 -13.95 -14.40 20.38
CA LEU A 273 -15.13 -14.05 21.18
C LEU A 273 -16.23 -13.39 20.32
N ALA A 274 -15.86 -12.44 19.46
CA ALA A 274 -16.79 -11.77 18.57
C ALA A 274 -17.44 -12.72 17.55
N LEU A 275 -16.69 -13.68 16.99
CA LEU A 275 -17.24 -14.66 16.06
C LEU A 275 -18.10 -15.72 16.77
N ASP A 276 -17.72 -16.15 17.97
CA ASP A 276 -18.56 -17.00 18.83
C ASP A 276 -19.88 -16.28 19.18
N ARG A 277 -19.81 -14.98 19.50
CA ARG A 277 -20.99 -14.11 19.73
C ARG A 277 -21.89 -13.98 18.49
N VAL A 278 -21.34 -13.76 17.30
CA VAL A 278 -22.14 -13.76 16.05
C VAL A 278 -22.82 -15.13 15.85
N ALA A 279 -22.17 -16.23 16.23
CA ALA A 279 -22.76 -17.57 16.19
C ALA A 279 -23.88 -17.78 17.23
N GLU A 280 -23.85 -17.07 18.36
CA GLU A 280 -24.96 -16.98 19.33
C GLU A 280 -26.12 -16.11 18.81
N LEU A 281 -25.81 -14.90 18.33
CA LEU A 281 -26.80 -13.94 17.83
C LEU A 281 -27.58 -14.47 16.62
N LYS A 282 -26.96 -15.31 15.78
CA LYS A 282 -27.66 -15.98 14.67
C LYS A 282 -28.86 -16.85 15.11
N ASN A 283 -28.97 -17.19 16.40
CA ASN A 283 -30.11 -17.96 16.93
C ASN A 283 -31.24 -17.06 17.48
N THR A 284 -31.00 -15.75 17.64
CA THR A 284 -31.96 -14.77 18.21
C THR A 284 -32.33 -13.66 17.23
N ILE A 285 -31.37 -13.20 16.43
CA ILE A 285 -31.53 -12.17 15.39
C ILE A 285 -31.92 -12.83 14.07
N PRO A 286 -33.16 -12.64 13.56
CA PRO A 286 -33.54 -13.15 12.25
C PRO A 286 -32.78 -12.42 11.15
N GLY A 287 -32.46 -13.12 10.07
CA GLY A 287 -31.83 -12.51 8.89
C GLY A 287 -30.37 -12.08 9.06
N LEU A 288 -29.69 -12.39 10.18
CA LEU A 288 -28.24 -12.19 10.31
C LEU A 288 -27.50 -13.06 9.28
N VAL A 289 -27.00 -12.49 8.18
CA VAL A 289 -26.53 -13.24 6.99
C VAL A 289 -25.06 -13.05 6.65
N ALA A 290 -24.42 -11.99 7.13
CA ALA A 290 -22.99 -11.76 6.94
C ALA A 290 -22.36 -11.12 8.18
N VAL A 291 -21.06 -11.31 8.35
CA VAL A 291 -20.20 -10.57 9.26
C VAL A 291 -19.02 -9.99 8.49
N ASN A 292 -18.73 -8.71 8.75
CA ASN A 292 -17.66 -7.95 8.13
C ASN A 292 -16.43 -7.93 9.05
N LEU A 293 -15.27 -8.22 8.49
CA LEU A 293 -13.95 -8.12 9.11
C LEU A 293 -13.06 -7.25 8.21
N SER A 294 -13.15 -5.93 8.36
CA SER A 294 -12.31 -4.94 7.67
C SER A 294 -10.91 -4.84 8.30
N LEU A 295 -10.34 -5.99 8.63
CA LEU A 295 -9.10 -6.15 9.41
C LEU A 295 -8.40 -7.44 8.97
N GLY A 296 -7.09 -7.51 9.20
CA GLY A 296 -6.32 -8.73 8.96
C GLY A 296 -4.90 -8.67 9.49
N GLY A 297 -4.25 -9.84 9.57
CA GLY A 297 -2.87 -9.98 10.05
C GLY A 297 -2.10 -11.08 9.33
N GLY A 298 -0.79 -10.87 9.17
CA GLY A 298 0.07 -11.75 8.37
C GLY A 298 -0.15 -11.59 6.87
N LEU A 299 0.44 -12.48 6.08
CA LEU A 299 0.27 -12.55 4.62
C LEU A 299 0.51 -13.99 4.16
N TYR A 300 -0.44 -14.54 3.40
CA TYR A 300 -0.42 -15.91 2.93
C TYR A 300 -0.73 -15.92 1.42
N GLU A 301 0.23 -16.37 0.60
CA GLU A 301 0.15 -16.43 -0.88
C GLU A 301 -1.00 -17.31 -1.42
N GLY A 302 -1.69 -18.04 -0.53
CA GLY A 302 -2.83 -18.90 -0.83
C GLY A 302 -3.55 -19.32 0.46
N ALA A 303 -4.44 -20.31 0.35
CA ALA A 303 -5.27 -20.79 1.44
C ALA A 303 -4.48 -21.22 2.69
N CYS A 304 -4.76 -20.59 3.84
CA CYS A 304 -4.06 -20.79 5.11
C CYS A 304 -4.71 -21.83 6.04
N ASP A 305 -5.65 -22.64 5.53
CA ASP A 305 -6.44 -23.63 6.30
C ASP A 305 -5.61 -24.71 7.03
N ALA A 306 -4.33 -24.84 6.70
CA ALA A 306 -3.39 -25.80 7.28
C ALA A 306 -2.48 -25.20 8.37
N GLU A 307 -2.55 -23.88 8.61
CA GLU A 307 -1.72 -23.20 9.61
C GLU A 307 -2.22 -23.51 11.03
N PRO A 308 -1.42 -24.18 11.89
CA PRO A 308 -1.90 -24.68 13.17
C PRO A 308 -2.36 -23.59 14.15
N ASP A 309 -1.73 -22.41 14.07
CA ASP A 309 -2.02 -21.30 14.97
C ASP A 309 -3.38 -20.66 14.63
N LEU A 310 -3.80 -20.68 13.36
CA LEU A 310 -5.11 -20.19 12.90
C LEU A 310 -6.25 -21.20 13.06
N ALA A 311 -6.01 -22.38 13.64
CA ALA A 311 -7.01 -23.45 13.72
C ALA A 311 -8.27 -23.06 14.50
N ALA A 312 -8.14 -22.21 15.53
CA ALA A 312 -9.28 -21.70 16.29
C ALA A 312 -10.12 -20.71 15.46
N MET A 313 -9.46 -19.79 14.74
CA MET A 313 -10.10 -18.84 13.83
C MET A 313 -10.86 -19.58 12.73
N LYS A 314 -10.22 -20.58 12.12
CA LYS A 314 -10.82 -21.45 11.10
C LYS A 314 -12.09 -22.15 11.59
N GLU A 315 -12.08 -22.69 12.80
CA GLU A 315 -13.27 -23.32 13.42
C GLU A 315 -14.45 -22.34 13.49
N ARG A 316 -14.22 -21.08 13.89
CA ARG A 316 -15.28 -20.05 13.99
C ARG A 316 -15.84 -19.70 12.62
N VAL A 317 -14.97 -19.51 11.63
CA VAL A 317 -15.37 -19.20 10.25
C VAL A 317 -16.22 -20.35 9.66
N GLU A 318 -15.81 -21.60 9.87
CA GLU A 318 -16.58 -22.78 9.42
C GLU A 318 -17.92 -22.93 10.16
N VAL A 319 -17.96 -22.64 11.47
CA VAL A 319 -19.20 -22.64 12.28
C VAL A 319 -20.19 -21.57 11.80
N LEU A 320 -19.73 -20.36 11.49
CA LEU A 320 -20.56 -19.28 10.96
C LEU A 320 -21.09 -19.61 9.56
N ARG A 321 -20.22 -20.08 8.66
CA ARG A 321 -20.61 -20.54 7.31
C ARG A 321 -21.67 -21.64 7.38
N ALA A 322 -21.47 -22.64 8.24
CA ALA A 322 -22.43 -23.74 8.47
C ALA A 322 -23.75 -23.27 9.13
N LYS A 323 -23.73 -22.21 9.94
CA LYS A 323 -24.93 -21.54 10.48
C LYS A 323 -25.65 -20.66 9.46
N GLY A 324 -25.09 -20.47 8.26
CA GLY A 324 -25.66 -19.59 7.24
C GLY A 324 -25.36 -18.11 7.49
N VAL A 325 -24.12 -17.80 7.90
CA VAL A 325 -23.55 -16.44 8.01
C VAL A 325 -22.26 -16.43 7.18
N ALA A 326 -22.16 -15.54 6.19
CA ALA A 326 -20.93 -15.33 5.44
C ALA A 326 -19.91 -14.58 6.31
N VAL A 327 -18.66 -15.03 6.35
CA VAL A 327 -17.56 -14.23 6.93
C VAL A 327 -16.87 -13.50 5.80
N VAL A 328 -17.01 -12.19 5.72
CA VAL A 328 -16.47 -11.34 4.65
C VAL A 328 -15.27 -10.58 5.20
N ALA A 329 -14.11 -10.71 4.58
CA ALA A 329 -12.83 -10.24 5.12
C ALA A 329 -11.98 -9.48 4.09
N ALA A 330 -11.26 -8.46 4.57
CA ALA A 330 -10.31 -7.70 3.79
C ALA A 330 -9.11 -8.55 3.35
N ALA A 331 -8.65 -8.38 2.10
CA ALA A 331 -7.46 -9.06 1.61
C ALA A 331 -6.15 -8.51 2.23
N GLY A 332 -6.12 -7.24 2.64
CA GLY A 332 -4.92 -6.54 3.13
C GLY A 332 -4.39 -5.52 2.12
N ASN A 333 -3.49 -4.63 2.59
CA ASN A 333 -3.12 -3.39 1.92
C ASN A 333 -1.61 -3.33 1.61
N GLU A 334 -0.98 -4.49 1.37
CA GLU A 334 0.48 -4.64 1.20
C GLU A 334 0.92 -4.77 -0.27
N GLY A 335 0.01 -4.57 -1.24
CA GLY A 335 0.29 -4.69 -2.67
C GLY A 335 0.82 -6.07 -3.09
N SER A 336 0.42 -7.12 -2.37
CA SER A 336 1.09 -8.42 -2.38
C SER A 336 0.19 -9.57 -2.85
N PRO A 337 0.76 -10.61 -3.48
CA PRO A 337 0.02 -11.82 -3.80
C PRO A 337 -0.34 -12.59 -2.52
N GLY A 338 -1.64 -12.81 -2.30
CA GLY A 338 -2.17 -13.49 -1.12
C GLY A 338 -3.25 -12.70 -0.39
N ALA A 339 -3.48 -13.06 0.87
CA ALA A 339 -4.30 -12.31 1.81
C ALA A 339 -3.79 -12.46 3.25
N GLY A 340 -4.15 -11.52 4.13
CA GLY A 340 -3.99 -11.68 5.58
C GLY A 340 -5.02 -12.64 6.19
N ALA A 341 -4.75 -13.18 7.38
CA ALA A 341 -5.77 -13.89 8.16
C ALA A 341 -6.75 -12.87 8.78
N PRO A 342 -8.08 -13.11 8.79
CA PRO A 342 -8.76 -14.35 8.41
C PRO A 342 -9.11 -14.51 6.92
N GLY A 343 -8.89 -13.49 6.07
CA GLY A 343 -9.15 -13.55 4.62
C GLY A 343 -8.34 -14.59 3.84
N CYS A 344 -7.30 -15.20 4.43
CA CYS A 344 -6.60 -16.33 3.82
C CYS A 344 -7.32 -17.70 4.01
N LEU A 345 -8.38 -17.79 4.81
CA LEU A 345 -9.08 -19.05 5.10
C LEU A 345 -10.10 -19.38 4.00
N SER A 346 -10.14 -20.62 3.49
CA SER A 346 -11.13 -21.05 2.47
C SER A 346 -12.59 -21.08 2.98
N GLY A 347 -12.81 -20.67 4.24
CA GLY A 347 -14.11 -20.43 4.85
C GLY A 347 -14.64 -19.00 4.74
N ALA A 348 -13.75 -18.04 4.46
CA ALA A 348 -14.08 -16.62 4.33
C ALA A 348 -14.46 -16.26 2.88
N VAL A 349 -14.95 -15.03 2.71
CA VAL A 349 -15.19 -14.35 1.44
C VAL A 349 -14.20 -13.20 1.36
N THR A 350 -13.22 -13.30 0.47
CA THR A 350 -12.01 -12.46 0.55
C THR A 350 -12.03 -11.36 -0.49
N VAL A 351 -11.92 -10.10 -0.01
CA VAL A 351 -12.25 -8.90 -0.79
C VAL A 351 -11.02 -8.01 -0.99
N GLY A 352 -10.63 -7.82 -2.26
CA GLY A 352 -9.66 -6.81 -2.67
C GLY A 352 -10.33 -5.49 -3.07
N ALA A 353 -9.52 -4.46 -3.34
CA ALA A 353 -9.98 -3.13 -3.72
C ALA A 353 -9.88 -2.82 -5.22
N THR A 354 -10.71 -1.89 -5.66
CA THR A 354 -10.69 -1.23 -6.97
C THR A 354 -11.04 0.25 -6.81
N ASP A 355 -10.67 1.10 -7.79
CA ASP A 355 -11.29 2.42 -7.98
C ASP A 355 -12.58 2.33 -8.83
N ASP A 356 -13.27 3.45 -9.01
CA ASP A 356 -14.48 3.56 -9.83
C ASP A 356 -14.24 3.34 -11.34
N GLY A 357 -12.97 3.30 -11.78
CA GLY A 357 -12.55 2.90 -13.13
C GLY A 357 -12.31 1.39 -13.26
N ASP A 358 -12.68 0.60 -12.26
CA ASP A 358 -12.36 -0.82 -12.08
C ASP A 358 -10.84 -1.11 -11.95
N HIS A 359 -9.98 -0.11 -11.71
CA HIS A 359 -8.53 -0.33 -11.58
C HIS A 359 -8.16 -0.85 -10.18
N VAL A 360 -7.37 -1.93 -10.12
CA VAL A 360 -6.83 -2.46 -8.85
C VAL A 360 -5.67 -1.57 -8.40
N PRO A 361 -5.78 -0.85 -7.26
CA PRO A 361 -4.72 0.04 -6.79
C PRO A 361 -3.51 -0.77 -6.33
N TYR A 362 -2.31 -0.21 -6.51
CA TYR A 362 -1.03 -0.87 -6.21
C TYR A 362 -0.89 -1.41 -4.78
N TRP A 363 -1.67 -0.90 -3.82
CA TRP A 363 -1.66 -1.33 -2.43
C TRP A 363 -2.63 -2.48 -2.15
N SER A 364 -3.61 -2.78 -3.02
CA SER A 364 -4.51 -3.93 -2.78
C SER A 364 -3.71 -5.23 -2.85
N ASN A 365 -3.85 -6.09 -1.83
CA ASN A 365 -3.48 -7.48 -2.01
C ASN A 365 -4.34 -8.13 -3.11
N TYR A 366 -3.79 -9.17 -3.73
CA TYR A 366 -4.33 -9.74 -4.96
C TYR A 366 -4.04 -11.24 -5.11
N GLY A 367 -4.65 -11.90 -6.09
CA GLY A 367 -4.33 -13.27 -6.47
C GLY A 367 -5.41 -14.30 -6.14
N SER A 368 -5.08 -15.58 -6.29
CA SER A 368 -6.06 -16.69 -6.33
C SER A 368 -6.75 -17.03 -5.01
N VAL A 369 -6.51 -16.27 -3.95
CA VAL A 369 -7.22 -16.37 -2.65
C VAL A 369 -8.33 -15.31 -2.51
N LEU A 370 -8.40 -14.32 -3.41
CA LEU A 370 -9.51 -13.36 -3.46
C LEU A 370 -10.72 -13.96 -4.18
N ASP A 371 -11.90 -13.75 -3.61
CA ASP A 371 -13.18 -14.07 -4.24
C ASP A 371 -13.70 -12.94 -5.13
N LEU A 372 -13.57 -11.70 -4.65
CA LEU A 372 -14.19 -10.51 -5.21
C LEU A 372 -13.27 -9.29 -5.11
N PHE A 373 -13.44 -8.35 -6.05
CA PHE A 373 -13.05 -6.95 -5.89
C PHE A 373 -14.30 -6.09 -5.61
N ALA A 374 -14.13 -4.97 -4.91
CA ALA A 374 -15.17 -3.94 -4.77
C ALA A 374 -14.52 -2.53 -4.62
N PRO A 375 -15.27 -1.43 -4.78
CA PRO A 375 -14.74 -0.08 -4.61
C PRO A 375 -14.07 0.09 -3.24
N GLY A 376 -12.86 0.65 -3.22
CA GLY A 376 -12.05 0.86 -2.02
C GLY A 376 -11.02 1.97 -2.15
N VAL A 377 -11.07 2.75 -3.24
CA VAL A 377 -10.28 3.97 -3.41
C VAL A 377 -11.20 5.16 -3.20
N ASP A 378 -10.75 6.10 -2.37
CA ASP A 378 -11.37 7.39 -2.08
C ASP A 378 -12.87 7.30 -1.76
N ILE A 379 -13.21 6.43 -0.80
CA ILE A 379 -14.59 6.18 -0.38
C ILE A 379 -14.98 7.12 0.76
N ASP A 380 -15.86 8.08 0.46
CA ASP A 380 -16.56 8.93 1.44
C ASP A 380 -17.52 8.08 2.32
N SER A 381 -17.44 8.19 3.66
CA SER A 381 -18.39 7.55 4.57
C SER A 381 -18.40 8.16 5.98
N ALA A 382 -19.37 7.74 6.79
CA ALA A 382 -19.66 8.24 8.13
C ALA A 382 -18.48 8.06 9.12
N VAL A 383 -18.24 9.06 9.97
CA VAL A 383 -17.29 8.99 11.10
C VAL A 383 -17.93 9.49 12.40
N PRO A 384 -17.41 9.10 13.58
CA PRO A 384 -18.02 9.43 14.87
C PRO A 384 -18.18 10.93 15.08
N GLY A 385 -19.33 11.34 15.61
CA GLY A 385 -19.68 12.75 15.84
C GLY A 385 -20.62 13.35 14.79
N GLY A 386 -20.99 12.60 13.74
CA GLY A 386 -22.01 13.01 12.77
C GLY A 386 -21.50 13.69 11.49
N GLY A 387 -20.27 13.38 11.08
CA GLY A 387 -19.66 13.87 9.84
C GLY A 387 -19.14 12.73 8.98
N HIS A 388 -18.48 13.05 7.86
CA HIS A 388 -17.98 12.09 6.89
C HIS A 388 -16.50 12.32 6.58
N GLN A 389 -15.77 11.26 6.22
CA GLN A 389 -14.39 11.31 5.72
C GLN A 389 -14.17 10.34 4.56
N VAL A 390 -13.15 10.61 3.74
CA VAL A 390 -12.80 9.86 2.54
C VAL A 390 -11.61 8.94 2.84
N TYR A 391 -11.82 7.62 2.86
CA TYR A 391 -10.77 6.63 3.15
C TYR A 391 -10.53 5.65 1.99
N SER A 392 -9.31 5.14 1.92
CA SER A 392 -8.84 4.19 0.91
C SER A 392 -8.29 2.91 1.58
N GLY A 393 -8.78 1.74 1.18
CA GLY A 393 -8.31 0.45 1.69
C GLY A 393 -9.23 -0.73 1.31
N THR A 394 -8.70 -1.97 1.37
CA THR A 394 -9.54 -3.19 1.26
C THR A 394 -10.59 -3.27 2.39
N SER A 395 -10.33 -2.59 3.50
CA SER A 395 -11.30 -2.30 4.56
C SER A 395 -12.57 -1.60 4.10
N MET A 396 -12.53 -0.78 3.04
CA MET A 396 -13.69 -0.09 2.47
C MET A 396 -14.38 -0.94 1.39
N SER A 397 -13.64 -1.86 0.76
CA SER A 397 -14.19 -2.83 -0.21
C SER A 397 -15.00 -3.95 0.46
N THR A 398 -14.53 -4.44 1.60
CA THR A 398 -15.19 -5.50 2.40
C THR A 398 -16.66 -5.20 2.72
N PRO A 399 -17.04 -4.02 3.25
CA PRO A 399 -18.43 -3.69 3.57
C PRO A 399 -19.35 -3.57 2.36
N HIS A 400 -18.82 -3.24 1.16
CA HIS A 400 -19.61 -3.31 -0.07
C HIS A 400 -20.10 -4.75 -0.35
N VAL A 401 -19.22 -5.74 -0.15
CA VAL A 401 -19.57 -7.17 -0.29
C VAL A 401 -20.46 -7.65 0.86
N THR A 402 -20.23 -7.20 2.10
CA THR A 402 -21.10 -7.51 3.25
C THR A 402 -22.54 -7.02 3.01
N GLY A 403 -22.71 -5.77 2.54
CA GLY A 403 -24.01 -5.24 2.15
C GLY A 403 -24.62 -6.03 0.98
N ALA A 404 -23.83 -6.39 -0.03
CA ALA A 404 -24.28 -7.20 -1.17
C ALA A 404 -24.82 -8.58 -0.74
N MET A 405 -24.23 -9.23 0.27
CA MET A 405 -24.75 -10.47 0.83
C MET A 405 -26.16 -10.30 1.41
N ALA A 406 -26.44 -9.17 2.07
CA ALA A 406 -27.79 -8.86 2.57
C ALA A 406 -28.79 -8.59 1.43
N LEU A 407 -28.39 -7.85 0.40
CA LEU A 407 -29.22 -7.64 -0.79
C LEU A 407 -29.58 -8.96 -1.50
N MET A 408 -28.58 -9.82 -1.70
CA MET A 408 -28.77 -11.12 -2.33
C MET A 408 -29.57 -12.09 -1.45
N ALA A 409 -29.40 -12.05 -0.13
CA ALA A 409 -30.23 -12.82 0.80
C ALA A 409 -31.71 -12.40 0.78
N GLN A 410 -32.00 -11.09 0.64
CA GLN A 410 -33.38 -10.61 0.44
C GLN A 410 -33.96 -11.10 -0.91
N LYS A 411 -33.19 -10.98 -2.01
CA LYS A 411 -33.64 -11.40 -3.35
C LYS A 411 -33.82 -12.93 -3.46
N SER A 412 -32.89 -13.70 -2.91
CA SER A 412 -32.75 -15.14 -3.15
C SER A 412 -32.13 -15.83 -1.93
N PRO A 413 -32.93 -16.07 -0.87
CA PRO A 413 -32.44 -16.68 0.37
C PRO A 413 -31.69 -17.99 0.13
N GLY A 414 -30.45 -18.06 0.60
CA GLY A 414 -29.53 -19.19 0.37
C GLY A 414 -28.44 -19.30 1.43
N ALA A 415 -27.61 -20.33 1.31
CA ALA A 415 -26.38 -20.45 2.09
C ALA A 415 -25.32 -19.45 1.59
N PRO A 416 -24.36 -19.01 2.43
CA PRO A 416 -23.28 -18.08 2.06
C PRO A 416 -22.62 -18.40 0.72
N ASP A 417 -22.24 -19.66 0.52
CA ASP A 417 -21.64 -20.19 -0.71
C ASP A 417 -22.50 -19.90 -1.96
N ALA A 418 -23.81 -20.07 -1.87
CA ALA A 418 -24.72 -19.85 -3.00
C ALA A 418 -24.96 -18.36 -3.29
N LEU A 419 -24.89 -17.51 -2.26
CA LEU A 419 -24.91 -16.05 -2.44
C LEU A 419 -23.59 -15.57 -3.07
N LEU A 420 -22.46 -16.12 -2.60
CA LEU A 420 -21.14 -15.86 -3.15
C LEU A 420 -21.02 -16.29 -4.61
N ASP A 421 -21.46 -17.51 -4.96
CA ASP A 421 -21.45 -18.02 -6.33
C ASP A 421 -22.26 -17.12 -7.27
N LEU A 422 -23.41 -16.59 -6.82
CA LEU A 422 -24.21 -15.63 -7.60
C LEU A 422 -23.46 -14.30 -7.80
N LEU A 423 -22.79 -13.77 -6.77
CA LEU A 423 -22.00 -12.54 -6.88
C LEU A 423 -20.77 -12.73 -7.78
N LYS A 424 -20.06 -13.85 -7.67
CA LYS A 424 -18.88 -14.18 -8.48
C LYS A 424 -19.24 -14.51 -9.94
N ALA A 425 -20.42 -15.10 -10.19
CA ALA A 425 -20.92 -15.35 -11.54
C ALA A 425 -21.47 -14.10 -12.25
N ALA A 426 -21.85 -13.07 -11.49
CA ALA A 426 -22.38 -11.80 -12.00
C ALA A 426 -21.31 -10.69 -12.12
N GLY A 427 -20.29 -10.72 -11.27
CA GLY A 427 -19.27 -9.67 -11.21
C GLY A 427 -18.38 -9.58 -12.45
N ARG A 428 -17.97 -8.36 -12.79
CA ARG A 428 -17.14 -8.06 -13.97
C ARG A 428 -15.72 -8.61 -13.80
N PRO A 429 -15.22 -9.51 -14.66
CA PRO A 429 -13.90 -10.13 -14.44
C PRO A 429 -12.74 -9.14 -14.61
N ILE A 430 -11.86 -9.03 -13.61
CA ILE A 430 -10.56 -8.37 -13.73
C ILE A 430 -9.48 -9.46 -13.82
N VAL A 431 -8.68 -9.42 -14.88
CA VAL A 431 -7.67 -10.43 -15.23
C VAL A 431 -6.27 -9.84 -15.08
N TYR A 432 -5.45 -10.45 -14.22
CA TYR A 432 -4.15 -9.92 -13.80
C TYR A 432 -3.24 -11.08 -13.34
N ASP A 433 -1.94 -11.04 -13.67
CA ASP A 433 -0.94 -12.09 -13.33
C ASP A 433 -1.34 -13.56 -13.66
N GLY A 434 -2.30 -13.75 -14.59
CA GLY A 434 -2.87 -15.06 -14.94
C GLY A 434 -4.02 -15.53 -14.04
N VAL A 435 -4.40 -14.74 -13.04
CA VAL A 435 -5.60 -14.87 -12.20
C VAL A 435 -6.75 -14.07 -12.82
N SER A 436 -7.99 -14.42 -12.46
CA SER A 436 -9.20 -13.66 -12.80
C SER A 436 -10.08 -13.55 -11.56
N THR A 437 -10.30 -12.34 -11.04
CA THR A 437 -11.17 -12.07 -9.89
C THR A 437 -12.30 -11.14 -10.33
N PRO A 438 -13.58 -11.47 -10.10
CA PRO A 438 -14.71 -10.62 -10.46
C PRO A 438 -14.83 -9.41 -9.53
N ARG A 439 -15.05 -8.21 -10.09
CA ARG A 439 -15.52 -7.03 -9.34
C ARG A 439 -17.03 -7.13 -9.16
N LEU A 440 -17.49 -6.92 -7.92
CA LEU A 440 -18.89 -6.96 -7.50
C LEU A 440 -19.85 -6.20 -8.44
N ASP A 441 -20.86 -6.88 -9.01
CA ASP A 441 -21.94 -6.23 -9.75
C ASP A 441 -23.32 -6.75 -9.31
N LEU A 442 -23.96 -5.99 -8.43
CA LEU A 442 -25.33 -6.21 -7.97
C LEU A 442 -26.35 -5.98 -9.08
N GLY A 443 -26.08 -5.11 -10.06
CA GLY A 443 -26.97 -4.87 -11.18
C GLY A 443 -27.17 -6.14 -12.00
N VAL A 444 -26.06 -6.76 -12.42
CA VAL A 444 -26.05 -8.05 -13.11
C VAL A 444 -26.59 -9.16 -12.20
N ALA A 445 -26.19 -9.22 -10.93
CA ALA A 445 -26.65 -10.26 -9.99
C ALA A 445 -28.16 -10.19 -9.71
N ILE A 446 -28.75 -8.99 -9.75
CA ILE A 446 -30.18 -8.76 -9.51
C ILE A 446 -31.02 -8.94 -10.77
N ALA A 447 -30.53 -8.54 -11.95
CA ALA A 447 -31.18 -8.87 -13.21
C ALA A 447 -31.12 -10.38 -13.55
N GLY A 448 -29.99 -11.03 -13.23
CA GLY A 448 -29.66 -12.37 -13.75
C GLY A 448 -29.07 -12.33 -15.16
N ASP A 449 -28.44 -11.20 -15.53
CA ASP A 449 -27.83 -10.97 -16.84
C ASP A 449 -26.42 -11.59 -16.93
N THR A 450 -25.77 -11.45 -18.08
CA THR A 450 -24.35 -11.79 -18.27
C THR A 450 -23.43 -10.67 -17.77
N PRO A 451 -22.29 -10.96 -17.12
CA PRO A 451 -21.30 -9.96 -16.75
C PRO A 451 -20.77 -9.16 -17.94
N ASP A 452 -20.33 -7.93 -17.65
CA ASP A 452 -19.61 -7.10 -18.62
C ASP A 452 -18.28 -7.76 -19.05
N PRO A 453 -17.75 -7.42 -20.25
CA PRO A 453 -16.48 -7.95 -20.73
C PRO A 453 -15.31 -7.72 -19.77
N ALA A 454 -14.46 -8.74 -19.67
CA ALA A 454 -13.32 -8.78 -18.77
C ALA A 454 -12.30 -7.65 -19.06
N ILE A 455 -11.74 -7.07 -18.01
CA ILE A 455 -10.68 -6.07 -18.08
C ILE A 455 -9.34 -6.76 -17.80
N THR A 456 -8.38 -6.65 -18.71
CA THR A 456 -7.00 -7.09 -18.44
C THR A 456 -6.20 -5.94 -17.85
N GLN A 457 -5.56 -6.19 -16.71
CA GLN A 457 -4.66 -5.25 -16.02
C GLN A 457 -3.39 -5.99 -15.59
N ASN A 458 -2.26 -5.31 -15.53
CA ASN A 458 -1.25 -5.69 -14.54
C ASN A 458 -1.59 -4.91 -13.26
N PRO A 459 -1.38 -5.48 -12.05
CA PRO A 459 -1.33 -4.67 -10.85
C PRO A 459 -0.18 -3.66 -11.03
N ASP A 460 -0.45 -2.37 -10.85
CA ASP A 460 0.59 -1.35 -11.03
C ASP A 460 1.65 -1.53 -9.93
N PRO A 461 2.95 -1.73 -10.23
CA PRO A 461 4.01 -1.76 -9.24
C PRO A 461 4.32 -0.34 -8.75
N GLY A 462 3.34 0.28 -8.08
CA GLY A 462 3.31 1.67 -7.64
C GLY A 462 4.48 2.08 -6.76
N ASP A 463 4.67 3.40 -6.63
CA ASP A 463 5.96 4.00 -6.25
C ASP A 463 6.39 3.81 -4.78
N GLY A 464 5.60 3.12 -3.95
CA GLY A 464 5.96 2.76 -2.58
C GLY A 464 5.74 3.88 -1.58
N SER A 465 4.94 4.89 -1.94
CA SER A 465 4.02 5.49 -0.98
C SER A 465 3.12 4.40 -0.37
N THR A 466 2.70 4.57 0.87
CA THR A 466 1.42 4.05 1.34
C THR A 466 0.43 5.21 1.31
N PRO A 467 -0.90 4.96 1.21
CA PRO A 467 -1.85 5.87 1.81
C PRO A 467 -1.41 6.15 3.26
N GLY A 468 -1.39 7.41 3.67
CA GLY A 468 -1.09 7.77 5.05
C GLY A 468 -2.33 7.61 5.92
N ASP A 469 -2.13 7.26 7.19
CA ASP A 469 -3.08 7.68 8.22
C ASP A 469 -3.18 9.22 8.19
N PRO A 470 -4.39 9.83 8.26
CA PRO A 470 -4.58 11.26 8.06
C PRO A 470 -4.25 12.09 9.31
N ASP A 471 -3.01 12.04 9.75
CA ASP A 471 -2.45 12.92 10.79
C ASP A 471 -1.57 14.02 10.16
N ASP A 472 -1.63 15.23 10.72
CA ASP A 472 -0.95 16.47 10.25
C ASP A 472 -1.24 16.92 8.79
N ASP A 473 -2.39 17.59 8.58
CA ASP A 473 -2.34 18.90 7.92
C ASP A 473 -3.34 19.90 8.53
N LEU A 474 -2.97 21.18 8.63
CA LEU A 474 -3.51 22.10 9.64
C LEU A 474 -4.63 23.04 9.13
N ALA A 475 -5.58 23.33 10.02
CA ALA A 475 -6.85 24.01 9.71
C ALA A 475 -6.73 25.45 9.16
N GLY A 476 -7.63 25.78 8.21
CA GLY A 476 -7.85 27.14 7.69
C GLY A 476 -9.35 27.51 7.66
N ASP A 477 -9.71 28.60 8.35
CA ASP A 477 -11.08 29.07 8.61
C ASP A 477 -11.82 29.65 7.37
N PRO A 478 -13.05 29.21 7.05
CA PRO A 478 -13.86 29.76 5.94
C PRO A 478 -15.09 30.58 6.40
N SER A 479 -15.11 31.88 6.10
CA SER A 479 -16.34 32.70 6.22
C SER A 479 -16.26 34.04 5.46
N PRO A 480 -17.36 34.58 4.88
CA PRO A 480 -18.56 33.94 4.37
C PRO A 480 -18.91 34.37 2.90
N GLU A 481 -20.05 33.87 2.41
CA GLU A 481 -20.68 34.09 1.08
C GLU A 481 -20.99 35.59 0.75
N PRO A 482 -21.28 35.97 -0.52
CA PRO A 482 -22.70 35.95 -0.94
C PRO A 482 -23.06 35.76 -2.45
N SER A 483 -24.26 35.20 -2.68
CA SER A 483 -25.28 35.63 -3.67
C SER A 483 -25.16 35.33 -5.18
N SER A 484 -25.87 34.27 -5.58
CA SER A 484 -26.99 34.20 -6.56
C SER A 484 -26.94 34.86 -7.97
N GLY A 485 -27.33 34.07 -8.98
CA GLY A 485 -27.71 34.48 -10.35
C GLY A 485 -28.62 33.41 -11.01
N PRO A 486 -29.49 33.75 -12.00
CA PRO A 486 -30.65 32.91 -12.36
C PRO A 486 -30.44 31.92 -13.51
N SER A 487 -31.21 30.82 -13.48
CA SER A 487 -31.27 29.79 -14.53
C SER A 487 -32.04 30.23 -15.80
N PRO A 488 -31.63 29.77 -17.00
CA PRO A 488 -32.45 29.84 -18.22
C PRO A 488 -33.45 28.67 -18.32
N VAL A 489 -34.36 28.75 -19.30
CA VAL A 489 -35.55 27.90 -19.45
C VAL A 489 -35.31 26.68 -20.36
N SER A 490 -36.06 25.60 -20.13
CA SER A 490 -36.04 24.37 -20.94
C SER A 490 -36.92 24.46 -22.20
N ASP A 491 -36.41 24.02 -23.35
CA ASP A 491 -37.17 23.80 -24.58
C ASP A 491 -37.45 22.30 -24.83
N PRO A 492 -38.50 21.94 -25.61
CA PRO A 492 -38.97 20.55 -25.77
C PRO A 492 -38.15 19.70 -26.78
N PRO A 493 -38.18 18.36 -26.67
CA PRO A 493 -37.37 17.47 -27.49
C PRO A 493 -37.87 17.30 -28.94
N ALA A 494 -36.92 17.09 -29.86
CA ALA A 494 -37.16 16.74 -31.27
C ALA A 494 -37.23 15.20 -31.48
N PRO A 495 -37.89 14.71 -32.55
CA PRO A 495 -38.11 13.28 -32.76
C PRO A 495 -36.86 12.52 -33.26
N ALA A 496 -36.81 11.21 -32.98
CA ALA A 496 -35.71 10.32 -33.36
C ALA A 496 -35.73 9.93 -34.86
N PRO A 497 -34.55 9.75 -35.49
CA PRO A 497 -34.43 9.24 -36.87
C PRO A 497 -34.47 7.70 -36.95
N GLU A 498 -34.85 7.18 -38.12
CA GLU A 498 -34.92 5.74 -38.40
C GLU A 498 -33.53 5.10 -38.68
N PRO A 499 -33.33 3.79 -38.43
CA PRO A 499 -32.03 3.14 -38.50
C PRO A 499 -31.56 2.85 -39.94
N ILE A 500 -30.27 3.10 -40.20
CA ILE A 500 -29.58 2.77 -41.46
C ILE A 500 -28.81 1.44 -41.28
N PRO A 501 -28.92 0.46 -42.21
CA PRO A 501 -28.19 -0.81 -42.09
C PRO A 501 -26.70 -0.66 -42.40
N LEU A 502 -25.84 -1.25 -41.55
CA LEU A 502 -24.39 -1.28 -41.70
C LEU A 502 -23.91 -2.50 -42.50
N PRO A 503 -22.76 -2.41 -43.20
CA PRO A 503 -22.20 -3.52 -43.98
C PRO A 503 -21.54 -4.58 -43.10
N GLN A 504 -21.66 -5.85 -43.49
CA GLN A 504 -20.98 -6.96 -42.82
C GLN A 504 -19.51 -7.07 -43.27
N VAL A 505 -18.60 -7.22 -42.31
CA VAL A 505 -17.16 -7.47 -42.56
C VAL A 505 -16.79 -8.85 -42.02
N THR A 506 -16.43 -9.76 -42.92
CA THR A 506 -16.00 -11.12 -42.55
C THR A 506 -14.50 -11.14 -42.30
N VAL A 507 -14.08 -11.43 -41.06
CA VAL A 507 -12.66 -11.56 -40.68
C VAL A 507 -12.24 -13.03 -40.70
N THR A 508 -11.34 -13.39 -41.61
CA THR A 508 -10.76 -14.73 -41.69
C THR A 508 -9.48 -14.80 -40.87
N VAL A 509 -9.51 -15.45 -39.71
CA VAL A 509 -8.34 -15.64 -38.83
C VAL A 509 -7.50 -16.83 -39.33
N THR A 510 -6.27 -16.56 -39.77
CA THR A 510 -5.29 -17.59 -40.14
C THR A 510 -4.27 -17.77 -39.02
N VAL A 511 -4.40 -18.83 -38.23
CA VAL A 511 -3.47 -19.12 -37.12
C VAL A 511 -2.15 -19.68 -37.66
N THR A 512 -1.07 -18.90 -37.52
CA THR A 512 0.31 -19.38 -37.73
C THR A 512 0.97 -19.57 -36.37
N ALA A 513 1.38 -20.79 -36.05
CA ALA A 513 1.97 -21.11 -34.75
C ALA A 513 3.46 -20.70 -34.69
N THR A 514 3.77 -19.70 -33.87
CA THR A 514 5.16 -19.35 -33.51
C THR A 514 5.67 -20.29 -32.42
N PRO A 515 6.90 -20.82 -32.49
CA PRO A 515 7.45 -21.69 -31.45
C PRO A 515 7.62 -20.94 -30.11
N ALA A 516 7.12 -21.52 -29.02
CA ALA A 516 7.30 -20.97 -27.69
C ALA A 516 8.76 -21.02 -27.24
N THR A 517 9.30 -19.90 -26.75
CA THR A 517 10.52 -19.90 -25.93
C THR A 517 10.20 -20.52 -24.56
N PRO A 518 11.04 -21.39 -23.98
CA PRO A 518 10.78 -21.96 -22.67
C PRO A 518 10.67 -20.89 -21.58
N ALA A 519 9.64 -20.99 -20.73
CA ALA A 519 9.55 -20.18 -19.53
C ALA A 519 10.76 -20.42 -18.62
N ALA A 520 11.29 -19.37 -17.99
CA ALA A 520 12.34 -19.48 -17.00
C ALA A 520 11.83 -20.24 -15.77
N ALA A 521 12.65 -21.15 -15.23
CA ALA A 521 12.30 -21.89 -14.02
C ALA A 521 12.20 -20.96 -12.79
N PRO A 522 11.31 -21.24 -11.82
CA PRO A 522 11.14 -20.42 -10.62
C PRO A 522 12.45 -20.32 -9.84
N VAL A 523 12.86 -19.09 -9.50
CA VAL A 523 14.12 -18.81 -8.80
C VAL A 523 13.98 -19.21 -7.33
N MET A 524 14.51 -20.38 -6.97
CA MET A 524 14.52 -20.82 -5.58
C MET A 524 15.38 -19.88 -4.72
N CYS A 525 14.72 -19.17 -3.79
CA CYS A 525 15.40 -18.36 -2.79
C CYS A 525 16.39 -19.22 -2.00
N THR A 526 17.68 -18.96 -2.21
CA THR A 526 18.78 -19.78 -1.70
C THR A 526 19.89 -18.90 -1.17
N ARG A 527 20.65 -19.46 -0.21
CA ARG A 527 21.71 -18.76 0.49
C ARG A 527 22.84 -18.36 -0.45
N GLY A 528 23.30 -17.12 -0.36
CA GLY A 528 24.40 -16.61 -1.17
C GLY A 528 25.72 -17.36 -0.93
N THR A 529 26.62 -17.27 -1.91
CA THR A 529 27.94 -17.92 -1.92
C THR A 529 29.09 -16.94 -1.69
N SER A 530 28.78 -15.69 -1.32
CA SER A 530 29.78 -14.64 -1.08
C SER A 530 30.70 -14.97 0.08
N LYS A 531 31.96 -14.58 -0.03
CA LYS A 531 32.98 -14.72 1.02
C LYS A 531 33.31 -13.39 1.71
N LYS A 532 32.55 -12.32 1.38
CA LYS A 532 32.71 -10.98 1.95
C LYS A 532 31.66 -10.74 3.03
N THR A 533 32.02 -10.02 4.07
CA THR A 533 31.04 -9.40 4.99
C THR A 533 30.96 -7.89 4.73
N LEU A 534 29.77 -7.34 4.93
CA LEU A 534 29.43 -5.93 4.79
C LEU A 534 29.03 -5.36 6.15
N THR A 535 29.48 -4.15 6.47
CA THR A 535 29.01 -3.43 7.68
C THR A 535 27.54 -3.06 7.57
N ALA A 536 26.87 -2.72 8.68
CA ALA A 536 25.48 -2.25 8.66
C ALA A 536 25.27 -1.05 7.72
N ALA A 537 26.25 -0.13 7.67
CA ALA A 537 26.23 1.00 6.74
C ALA A 537 26.36 0.60 5.26
N GLN A 538 27.08 -0.49 4.96
CA GLN A 538 27.16 -1.04 3.60
C GLN A 538 25.91 -1.83 3.23
N TRP A 539 25.33 -2.60 4.16
CA TRP A 539 24.02 -3.23 3.97
C TRP A 539 22.92 -2.20 3.72
N ALA A 540 22.95 -1.05 4.38
CA ALA A 540 22.05 0.07 4.09
C ALA A 540 22.24 0.64 2.66
N VAL A 541 23.46 0.60 2.09
CA VAL A 541 23.70 0.99 0.69
C VAL A 541 23.17 -0.08 -0.27
N GLU A 542 23.45 -1.36 -0.01
CA GLU A 542 22.91 -2.48 -0.79
C GLU A 542 21.37 -2.46 -0.84
N ILE A 543 20.73 -2.21 0.30
CA ILE A 543 19.26 -2.18 0.45
C ILE A 543 18.64 -0.82 0.02
N THR A 544 19.45 0.18 -0.35
CA THR A 544 18.91 1.38 -1.01
C THR A 544 18.66 1.07 -2.49
N ARG A 545 17.37 1.02 -2.89
CA ARG A 545 16.91 0.81 -4.27
C ARG A 545 17.76 1.62 -5.28
N GLY A 546 18.34 0.94 -6.26
CA GLY A 546 19.19 1.54 -7.29
C GLY A 546 20.59 2.00 -6.85
N LYS A 547 21.07 1.67 -5.64
CA LYS A 547 22.44 2.00 -5.17
C LYS A 547 23.24 0.77 -4.69
N GLY A 548 22.58 -0.37 -4.53
CA GLY A 548 23.23 -1.66 -4.26
C GLY A 548 23.87 -2.29 -5.50
N THR A 549 24.62 -3.35 -5.25
CA THR A 549 25.16 -4.29 -6.26
C THR A 549 24.39 -5.61 -6.29
N LEU A 550 23.58 -5.89 -5.27
CA LEU A 550 22.68 -7.04 -5.18
C LEU A 550 21.27 -6.67 -5.70
N PRO A 551 20.62 -7.54 -6.51
CA PRO A 551 19.24 -7.29 -6.96
C PRO A 551 18.23 -7.29 -5.79
N ASP A 552 17.21 -6.44 -5.88
CA ASP A 552 16.14 -6.31 -4.87
C ASP A 552 15.52 -7.67 -4.50
N ALA A 553 15.26 -8.55 -5.47
CA ALA A 553 14.75 -9.91 -5.23
C ALA A 553 15.74 -10.81 -4.45
N THR A 554 17.05 -10.61 -4.61
CA THR A 554 18.08 -11.31 -3.81
C THR A 554 18.10 -10.78 -2.37
N LEU A 555 17.92 -9.47 -2.20
CA LEU A 555 17.88 -8.83 -0.89
C LEU A 555 16.60 -9.19 -0.12
N ALA A 556 15.44 -9.20 -0.79
CA ALA A 556 14.17 -9.70 -0.24
C ALA A 556 14.27 -11.19 0.14
N CYS A 557 14.86 -12.03 -0.71
CA CYS A 557 15.18 -13.42 -0.38
C CYS A 557 16.06 -13.53 0.88
N TYR A 558 17.11 -12.70 1.01
CA TYR A 558 17.95 -12.69 2.21
C TYR A 558 17.18 -12.25 3.46
N LEU A 559 16.31 -11.24 3.37
CA LEU A 559 15.46 -10.82 4.49
C LEU A 559 14.52 -11.96 4.91
N GLY A 560 13.82 -12.60 3.96
CA GLY A 560 12.99 -13.79 4.21
C GLY A 560 13.77 -14.97 4.81
N MET A 561 15.01 -15.19 4.38
CA MET A 561 15.92 -16.17 5.00
C MET A 561 16.26 -15.80 6.45
N THR A 562 16.47 -14.53 6.77
CA THR A 562 16.80 -14.09 8.14
C THR A 562 15.60 -14.14 9.07
N ALA A 563 14.39 -13.81 8.58
CA ALA A 563 13.14 -13.99 9.31
C ALA A 563 12.91 -15.47 9.66
N LYS A 564 13.04 -16.37 8.67
CA LYS A 564 12.88 -17.83 8.89
C LYS A 564 13.99 -18.47 9.73
N ALA A 565 15.11 -17.80 9.96
CA ALA A 565 16.25 -18.32 10.72
C ALA A 565 16.34 -17.83 12.17
N SER A 566 15.57 -16.79 12.56
CA SER A 566 15.53 -16.24 13.91
C SER A 566 14.16 -16.43 14.56
N LYS A 567 14.13 -16.74 15.86
CA LYS A 567 12.91 -16.82 16.68
C LYS A 567 12.57 -15.53 17.45
N VAL A 568 13.27 -14.43 17.17
CA VAL A 568 13.18 -13.17 17.95
C VAL A 568 13.05 -11.94 17.05
N PHE A 569 13.21 -12.13 15.74
CA PHE A 569 13.33 -11.05 14.78
C PHE A 569 12.03 -10.77 14.01
N SER A 570 11.15 -11.77 13.95
CA SER A 570 9.77 -11.70 13.47
C SER A 570 8.89 -10.76 14.32
N GLU A 571 9.06 -10.79 15.64
CA GLU A 571 8.11 -10.20 16.60
C GLU A 571 8.16 -8.67 16.67
N LEU A 572 9.34 -8.05 16.53
CA LEU A 572 9.55 -6.65 16.97
C LEU A 572 10.37 -5.77 16.00
N THR A 573 10.41 -6.05 14.70
CA THR A 573 11.09 -5.13 13.75
C THR A 573 10.56 -5.06 12.31
N ARG A 574 9.60 -5.91 11.91
CA ARG A 574 8.93 -5.91 10.58
C ARG A 574 9.85 -5.68 9.35
N VAL A 575 11.09 -6.18 9.35
CA VAL A 575 12.05 -6.00 8.24
C VAL A 575 11.85 -6.94 7.05
N SER A 576 10.60 -7.26 6.73
CA SER A 576 10.22 -8.02 5.54
C SER A 576 10.52 -7.26 4.23
N THR A 577 10.47 -5.92 4.26
CA THR A 577 10.69 -5.05 3.10
C THR A 577 12.06 -4.37 3.13
N LEU A 578 12.54 -3.94 1.96
CA LEU A 578 13.81 -3.21 1.84
C LEU A 578 13.75 -1.86 2.59
N GLY A 579 12.59 -1.19 2.59
CA GLY A 579 12.38 0.07 3.30
C GLY A 579 12.51 -0.07 4.82
N THR A 580 11.85 -1.07 5.42
CA THR A 580 11.95 -1.31 6.87
C THR A 580 13.34 -1.81 7.26
N ALA A 581 13.95 -2.71 6.47
CA ALA A 581 15.35 -3.12 6.66
C ALA A 581 16.33 -1.93 6.62
N TYR A 582 16.14 -0.98 5.70
CA TYR A 582 16.93 0.25 5.64
C TYR A 582 16.77 1.10 6.91
N ARG A 583 15.53 1.30 7.40
CA ARG A 583 15.26 2.06 8.63
C ARG A 583 15.98 1.45 9.84
N VAL A 584 16.03 0.13 9.96
CA VAL A 584 16.76 -0.57 11.04
C VAL A 584 18.28 -0.53 10.87
N LEU A 585 18.79 -0.65 9.64
CA LEU A 585 20.24 -0.55 9.38
C LEU A 585 20.78 0.87 9.59
N LYS A 586 19.97 1.90 9.28
CA LYS A 586 20.32 3.32 9.35
C LYS A 586 19.27 4.13 10.15
N PRO A 587 19.17 3.92 11.47
CA PRO A 587 18.13 4.53 12.30
C PRO A 587 18.29 6.05 12.43
N ALA A 588 17.17 6.77 12.40
CA ALA A 588 17.12 8.23 12.52
C ALA A 588 17.63 8.71 13.90
N LYS A 589 17.11 8.11 14.98
CA LYS A 589 17.55 8.38 16.37
C LYS A 589 18.66 7.40 16.75
N LYS A 590 19.90 7.88 16.95
CA LYS A 590 21.10 7.06 17.25
C LYS A 590 21.16 6.56 18.71
N THR A 591 20.12 5.86 19.16
CA THR A 591 20.06 5.26 20.50
C THR A 591 20.98 4.04 20.61
N ALA A 592 21.30 3.62 21.85
CA ALA A 592 22.07 2.40 22.06
C ALA A 592 21.33 1.13 21.60
N ARG A 593 19.99 1.13 21.62
CA ARG A 593 19.12 0.04 21.15
C ARG A 593 19.10 -0.03 19.62
N ALA A 594 18.82 1.08 18.94
CA ALA A 594 18.83 1.13 17.48
C ALA A 594 20.23 0.83 16.90
N GLY A 595 21.30 1.29 17.56
CA GLY A 595 22.68 0.96 17.21
C GLY A 595 23.09 -0.51 17.45
N PHE A 596 22.31 -1.26 18.23
CA PHE A 596 22.46 -2.72 18.43
C PHE A 596 21.66 -3.51 17.39
N GLU A 597 20.42 -3.10 17.12
CA GLU A 597 19.52 -3.74 16.15
C GLU A 597 20.05 -3.62 14.71
N SER A 598 20.61 -2.46 14.36
CA SER A 598 21.37 -2.23 13.11
C SER A 598 22.50 -3.25 12.88
N GLU A 599 23.32 -3.54 13.91
CA GLU A 599 24.43 -4.50 13.80
C GLU A 599 23.95 -5.96 13.87
N LEU A 600 22.81 -6.24 14.52
CA LEU A 600 22.20 -7.57 14.57
C LEU A 600 21.59 -7.96 13.22
N LEU A 601 20.89 -7.04 12.55
CA LEU A 601 20.41 -7.24 11.18
C LEU A 601 21.58 -7.39 10.19
N ALA A 602 22.62 -6.58 10.31
CA ALA A 602 23.83 -6.73 9.50
C ALA A 602 24.52 -8.09 9.71
N ALA A 603 24.55 -8.62 10.95
CA ALA A 603 25.04 -9.97 11.22
C ALA A 603 24.22 -11.03 10.47
N TRP A 604 22.89 -10.94 10.55
CA TRP A 604 21.96 -11.86 9.91
C TRP A 604 22.04 -11.83 8.37
N LEU A 605 22.10 -10.65 7.76
CA LEU A 605 22.28 -10.50 6.30
C LEU A 605 23.63 -11.04 5.82
N ASN A 606 24.71 -10.86 6.60
CA ASN A 606 26.01 -11.46 6.30
C ASN A 606 26.02 -13.00 6.36
N TRP A 607 25.12 -13.60 7.13
CA TRP A 607 24.89 -15.04 7.03
C TRP A 607 24.12 -15.42 5.77
N ALA A 608 23.01 -14.74 5.46
CA ALA A 608 22.18 -15.02 4.28
C ALA A 608 22.95 -14.84 2.95
N HIS A 609 23.83 -13.86 2.87
CA HIS A 609 24.72 -13.60 1.73
C HIS A 609 25.84 -14.64 1.53
N GLY A 610 26.09 -15.49 2.53
CA GLY A 610 27.14 -16.52 2.53
C GLY A 610 28.37 -16.17 3.38
N GLY A 611 28.62 -14.87 3.61
CA GLY A 611 29.85 -14.33 4.19
C GLY A 611 30.26 -14.89 5.55
N VAL A 612 29.31 -15.33 6.37
CA VAL A 612 29.58 -16.08 7.62
C VAL A 612 28.71 -17.32 7.73
N ASN A 613 29.32 -18.49 7.96
CA ASN A 613 28.60 -19.73 8.27
C ASN A 613 28.31 -19.84 9.77
N PHE A 614 27.19 -20.46 10.17
CA PHE A 614 26.82 -20.66 11.58
C PHE A 614 27.91 -21.33 12.44
N THR A 615 28.67 -22.26 11.85
CA THR A 615 29.77 -23.00 12.50
C THR A 615 31.11 -22.27 12.48
N ALA A 616 31.21 -21.09 11.84
CA ALA A 616 32.42 -20.29 11.87
C ALA A 616 32.74 -19.86 13.31
N LYS A 617 34.04 -19.89 13.67
CA LYS A 617 34.49 -19.44 14.98
C LYS A 617 34.57 -17.93 15.04
N VAL A 618 34.02 -17.38 16.11
CA VAL A 618 33.82 -15.94 16.32
C VAL A 618 34.53 -15.57 17.63
N GLY A 619 35.85 -15.52 17.54
CA GLY A 619 36.76 -15.58 18.69
C GLY A 619 37.32 -16.99 18.91
N LYS A 620 37.84 -17.27 20.12
CA LYS A 620 38.58 -18.53 20.40
C LYS A 620 37.67 -19.78 20.47
N THR A 621 36.46 -19.63 21.00
CA THR A 621 35.58 -20.75 21.40
C THR A 621 34.14 -20.66 20.90
N THR A 622 33.56 -19.46 20.81
CA THR A 622 32.15 -19.23 20.42
C THR A 622 31.94 -19.41 18.91
N THR A 623 30.82 -20.00 18.49
CA THR A 623 30.41 -20.02 17.07
C THR A 623 29.55 -18.81 16.70
N PHE A 624 29.42 -18.51 15.41
CA PHE A 624 28.57 -17.43 14.93
C PHE A 624 27.09 -17.61 15.34
N ARG A 625 26.58 -18.86 15.33
CA ARG A 625 25.23 -19.16 15.83
C ARG A 625 25.07 -18.83 17.31
N ASP A 626 26.02 -19.25 18.15
CA ASP A 626 25.96 -18.97 19.59
C ASP A 626 25.99 -17.47 19.88
N ALA A 627 26.74 -16.70 19.08
CA ALA A 627 26.82 -15.25 19.19
C ALA A 627 25.48 -14.56 18.86
N LEU A 628 24.83 -14.95 17.75
CA LEU A 628 23.48 -14.46 17.38
C LEU A 628 22.46 -14.81 18.46
N THR A 629 22.34 -16.09 18.84
CA THR A 629 21.39 -16.54 19.87
C THR A 629 21.63 -15.86 21.23
N SER A 630 22.88 -15.49 21.54
CA SER A 630 23.23 -14.73 22.76
C SER A 630 22.93 -13.23 22.67
N ALA A 631 22.83 -12.66 21.47
CA ALA A 631 22.37 -11.30 21.24
C ALA A 631 20.84 -11.22 21.30
N GLU A 632 20.15 -12.15 20.62
CA GLU A 632 18.69 -12.25 20.60
C GLU A 632 18.10 -12.47 22.00
N LYS A 633 18.70 -13.38 22.80
CA LYS A 633 18.31 -13.58 24.21
C LYS A 633 18.58 -12.38 25.13
N LYS A 634 19.31 -11.36 24.67
CA LYS A 634 19.45 -10.07 25.38
C LYS A 634 18.47 -9.02 24.88
N ARG A 635 18.09 -9.07 23.59
CA ARG A 635 17.00 -8.25 23.01
C ARG A 635 15.70 -8.51 23.76
N LEU A 636 15.27 -9.78 23.86
CA LEU A 636 14.09 -10.21 24.63
C LEU A 636 14.10 -9.82 26.12
N LYS A 637 15.27 -9.48 26.69
CA LYS A 637 15.44 -9.18 28.12
C LYS A 637 15.71 -7.71 28.39
N GLY A 638 15.39 -6.82 27.44
CA GLY A 638 15.54 -5.35 27.57
C GLY A 638 16.95 -4.89 27.99
N THR A 639 17.97 -5.74 27.85
CA THR A 639 19.24 -5.56 28.57
C THR A 639 20.14 -4.54 27.85
N PRO A 640 20.69 -3.51 28.54
CA PRO A 640 21.50 -2.47 27.92
C PRO A 640 22.60 -3.01 26.98
N PRO A 641 22.54 -2.74 25.66
CA PRO A 641 23.25 -3.57 24.68
C PRO A 641 24.69 -3.12 24.37
N SER A 642 25.25 -2.14 25.09
CA SER A 642 26.54 -1.49 24.77
C SER A 642 27.70 -2.48 24.55
N THR A 643 27.91 -3.40 25.51
CA THR A 643 28.96 -4.43 25.42
C THR A 643 28.70 -5.44 24.30
N THR A 644 27.43 -5.77 24.02
CA THR A 644 27.05 -6.74 22.98
C THR A 644 27.16 -6.14 21.57
N THR A 645 26.84 -4.85 21.42
CA THR A 645 27.01 -4.09 20.16
C THR A 645 28.49 -4.02 19.76
N LEU A 646 29.38 -3.77 20.73
CA LEU A 646 30.82 -3.77 20.51
C LEU A 646 31.35 -5.17 20.14
N LEU A 647 30.72 -6.23 20.64
CA LEU A 647 31.03 -7.61 20.25
C LEU A 647 30.57 -7.89 18.82
N LEU A 648 29.29 -7.68 18.48
CA LEU A 648 28.77 -7.85 17.11
C LEU A 648 29.64 -7.09 16.09
N ARG A 649 29.96 -5.82 16.37
CA ARG A 649 30.88 -5.02 15.53
C ARG A 649 32.25 -5.68 15.33
N LYS A 650 32.85 -6.22 16.40
CA LYS A 650 34.15 -6.93 16.35
C LYS A 650 34.08 -8.35 15.78
N GLN A 651 32.87 -8.87 15.53
CA GLN A 651 32.63 -10.26 15.15
C GLN A 651 32.14 -10.39 13.69
N VAL A 652 31.37 -9.40 13.23
CA VAL A 652 30.79 -9.31 11.88
C VAL A 652 31.72 -8.53 10.94
N ASN A 653 32.27 -7.42 11.44
CA ASN A 653 33.05 -6.47 10.63
C ASN A 653 34.57 -6.74 10.68
N THR A 654 34.99 -7.87 11.26
CA THR A 654 36.38 -8.34 11.19
C THR A 654 36.76 -8.72 9.76
N ARG A 655 37.43 -7.80 9.08
CA ARG A 655 38.11 -8.06 7.80
C ARG A 655 38.98 -9.32 7.94
N HIS A 656 38.56 -10.41 7.29
CA HIS A 656 39.49 -11.48 6.97
C HIS A 656 40.38 -10.96 5.84
N ALA A 657 41.55 -10.46 6.22
CA ALA A 657 42.61 -10.17 5.26
C ALA A 657 43.17 -11.51 4.74
N ILE A 658 43.05 -11.69 3.43
CA ILE A 658 43.86 -12.59 2.60
C ILE A 658 44.41 -11.70 1.49
#